data_AF-A0A518HNX1-F1
#
_entry.id   AF-A0A518HNX1-F1
#
_cell.length_a   1.000
_cell.length_b   1.000
_cell.length_c   1.000
_cell.angle_alpha   90.00
_cell.angle_beta   90.00
_cell.angle_gamma   90.00
#
_symmetry.space_group_name_H-M   'P 1'
#
loop_
_entity.id
_entity.type
_entity.pdbx_description
1 polymer ?
#
loop_
_entity_poly.entity_id
_entity_poly.type
_entity_poly.pdbx_seq_one_letter_code
_entity_poly.pdbx_strand_id
1 'polypeptide(L)'
;MNDDFLNAILDNPIKAIAEFYAGCLNENDRATAYVNEELHLTNEQATEQQIGFADRTLGKQIPQRRIKRGREVRDALVAAGLYKANGRETMRGRVTVPIQDNEGNVIGLRGYKVDAHADGPDVIVVGEEVKAPSTNHTNDTNEDTVAAIKPKSTTQDENELILEDNQVIVIRDDRRYRIRGLEKNKSTLTLKVNLMASRDNLVHMDTLDLVKARSRTSFIKAAATELYTDADIIKKDIGTLLLKLEALQSDRIAALKQPARAEVKLSDEEQREALALLRSPNLLERVVADMDACGIVGESTNKLAGYLAATSRKLAKPLAIVIQSSSSAGKTSLMDAVLSMMPSEDVNRFSGMTGQSLFYLDSDSIRHKILAIAEDEGIRQASYALKLLQSEGELRHATVGRGEDGRSQTQEHHVEGPTQIFLTTTALDVDEELINRCLILTVDESDSQTDAIQSKQRESFTHDFTEHGYLAGQLKRLHQNAQRLLQPVEVFNPFATQLTFPNHKTRMRRDHIKYLTLINTIAFLHQHQRTIHSAQQGDISTEFINVEPGDIAIANGIAGEVLGRSLDELAPQTRNLLGRLHDFVDSNSRSIGLPRDAFRFTRRDVREAIHWSDSQIQKHLGRLVDLEYVLVHRGRNGQRYVYELLYGGEGREGQPFLMGLIDPAKLKTPAATTKTSTPLVETSTP
;
A
#
# COMPACT_ATOMS: atom_id res chain seq x y z
N MET A 1 -13.08 -26.83 -25.41
CA MET A 1 -13.15 -27.62 -24.17
C MET A 1 -12.90 -29.05 -24.61
N ASN A 2 -11.76 -29.64 -24.24
CA ASN A 2 -11.24 -30.86 -24.88
C ASN A 2 -11.90 -32.09 -24.24
N ASP A 3 -13.08 -32.49 -24.74
CA ASP A 3 -13.81 -33.66 -24.20
C ASP A 3 -12.97 -34.94 -24.27
N ASP A 4 -12.05 -35.03 -25.24
CA ASP A 4 -11.10 -36.13 -25.39
C ASP A 4 -10.16 -36.27 -24.18
N PHE A 5 -9.72 -35.15 -23.60
CA PHE A 5 -8.87 -35.17 -22.40
C PHE A 5 -9.65 -35.61 -21.16
N LEU A 6 -10.91 -35.20 -21.02
CA LEU A 6 -11.76 -35.61 -19.91
C LEU A 6 -12.11 -37.11 -20.00
N ASN A 7 -12.27 -37.64 -21.21
CA ASN A 7 -12.43 -39.08 -21.45
C ASN A 7 -11.17 -39.85 -21.08
N ALA A 8 -10.00 -39.36 -21.53
CA ALA A 8 -8.71 -39.98 -21.19
C ALA A 8 -8.47 -40.05 -19.67
N ILE A 9 -8.85 -39.02 -18.90
CA ILE A 9 -8.77 -39.05 -17.44
C ILE A 9 -9.67 -40.12 -16.83
N LEU A 10 -10.88 -40.33 -17.38
CA LEU A 10 -11.80 -41.33 -16.84
C LEU A 10 -11.37 -42.76 -17.18
N ASP A 11 -10.73 -42.96 -18.34
CA ASP A 11 -10.23 -44.27 -18.77
C ASP A 11 -8.94 -44.65 -18.03
N ASN A 12 -7.96 -43.75 -17.97
CA ASN A 12 -6.73 -43.95 -17.20
C ASN A 12 -6.22 -42.62 -16.62
N PRO A 13 -6.61 -42.30 -15.36
CA PRO A 13 -6.26 -41.02 -14.73
C PRO A 13 -4.75 -40.79 -14.63
N ILE A 14 -3.97 -41.84 -14.33
CA ILE A 14 -2.52 -41.72 -14.13
C ILE A 14 -1.84 -41.39 -15.45
N LYS A 15 -2.13 -42.15 -16.51
CA LYS A 15 -1.55 -41.92 -17.84
C LYS A 15 -1.92 -40.55 -18.40
N ALA A 16 -3.21 -40.18 -18.33
CA ALA A 16 -3.68 -38.90 -18.87
C ALA A 16 -3.03 -37.70 -18.16
N ILE A 17 -2.80 -37.79 -16.85
CA ILE A 17 -2.14 -36.72 -16.09
C ILE A 17 -0.63 -36.71 -16.31
N ALA A 18 0.02 -37.86 -16.50
CA ALA A 18 1.43 -37.93 -16.88
C ALA A 18 1.69 -37.20 -18.21
N GLU A 19 0.87 -37.47 -19.23
CA GLU A 19 0.94 -36.81 -20.54
C GLU A 19 0.68 -35.30 -20.43
N PHE A 20 -0.28 -34.88 -19.60
CA PHE A 20 -0.54 -33.47 -19.35
C PHE A 20 0.65 -32.76 -18.72
N TYR A 21 1.24 -33.31 -17.65
CA TYR A 21 2.39 -32.70 -16.99
C TYR A 21 3.63 -32.67 -17.88
N ALA A 22 3.84 -33.68 -18.73
CA ALA A 22 4.94 -33.68 -19.72
C ALA A 22 4.87 -32.45 -20.64
N GLY A 23 3.66 -32.06 -21.06
CA GLY A 23 3.44 -30.84 -21.84
C GLY A 23 3.77 -29.54 -21.10
N CYS A 24 3.72 -29.53 -19.77
CA CYS A 24 3.95 -28.35 -18.93
C CYS A 24 5.43 -28.13 -18.54
N LEU A 25 6.32 -29.12 -18.76
CA LEU A 25 7.71 -29.04 -18.30
C LEU A 25 8.49 -27.88 -18.95
N ASN A 26 8.34 -27.72 -20.27
CA ASN A 26 9.09 -26.73 -21.06
C ASN A 26 8.65 -25.28 -20.81
N GLU A 27 7.54 -25.07 -20.11
CA GLU A 27 7.02 -23.74 -19.76
C GLU A 27 7.60 -23.22 -18.43
N ASN A 28 8.45 -23.99 -17.75
CA ASN A 28 8.98 -23.62 -16.42
C ASN A 28 10.50 -23.82 -16.30
N ASP A 29 11.24 -22.71 -16.37
CA ASP A 29 12.71 -22.69 -16.30
C ASP A 29 13.28 -23.40 -15.05
N ARG A 30 12.60 -23.30 -13.90
CA ARG A 30 13.07 -23.95 -12.65
C ARG A 30 12.88 -25.46 -12.69
N ALA A 31 11.78 -25.93 -13.27
CA ALA A 31 11.54 -27.36 -13.43
C ALA A 31 12.54 -27.96 -14.43
N THR A 32 12.82 -27.25 -15.54
CA THR A 32 13.83 -27.66 -16.52
C THR A 32 15.23 -27.66 -15.91
N ALA A 33 15.60 -26.65 -15.11
CA ALA A 33 16.87 -26.63 -14.39
C ALA A 33 17.00 -27.83 -13.45
N TYR A 34 15.95 -28.15 -12.66
CA TYR A 34 15.94 -29.32 -11.80
C TYR A 34 16.14 -30.64 -12.56
N VAL A 35 15.52 -30.80 -13.72
CA VAL A 35 15.70 -32.00 -14.56
C VAL A 35 17.14 -32.13 -15.08
N ASN A 36 17.74 -31.02 -15.50
CA ASN A 36 19.12 -31.03 -16.01
C ASN A 36 20.15 -31.24 -14.88
N GLU A 37 19.96 -30.56 -13.75
CA GLU A 37 20.96 -30.50 -12.67
C GLU A 37 20.84 -31.69 -11.71
N GLU A 38 19.63 -32.09 -11.33
CA GLU A 38 19.39 -33.12 -10.29
C GLU A 38 19.06 -34.49 -10.88
N LEU A 39 18.36 -34.55 -12.02
CA LEU A 39 18.06 -35.81 -12.70
C LEU A 39 19.09 -36.17 -13.78
N HIS A 40 19.98 -35.23 -14.14
CA HIS A 40 21.03 -35.41 -15.17
C HIS A 40 20.50 -35.88 -16.53
N LEU A 41 19.33 -35.39 -16.93
CA LEU A 41 18.69 -35.72 -18.20
C LEU A 41 18.70 -34.51 -19.13
N THR A 42 18.90 -34.74 -20.42
CA THR A 42 18.67 -33.70 -21.44
C THR A 42 17.16 -33.50 -21.66
N ASN A 43 16.76 -32.35 -22.23
CA ASN A 43 15.36 -32.10 -22.58
C ASN A 43 14.77 -33.17 -23.52
N GLU A 44 15.59 -33.73 -24.42
CA GLU A 44 15.18 -34.83 -25.31
C GLU A 44 14.89 -36.10 -24.51
N GLN A 45 15.79 -36.49 -23.59
CA GLN A 45 15.60 -37.65 -22.72
C GLN A 45 14.42 -37.48 -21.76
N ALA A 46 14.21 -36.27 -21.24
CA ALA A 46 13.07 -35.94 -20.40
C ALA A 46 11.74 -36.08 -21.16
N THR A 47 11.73 -35.70 -22.45
CA THR A 47 10.56 -35.85 -23.32
C THR A 47 10.30 -37.32 -23.64
N GLU A 48 11.33 -38.11 -23.96
CA GLU A 48 11.21 -39.56 -24.20
C GLU A 48 10.68 -40.31 -22.97
N GLN A 49 11.08 -39.88 -21.77
CA GLN A 49 10.66 -40.47 -20.50
C GLN A 49 9.34 -39.88 -19.96
N GLN A 50 8.67 -38.99 -20.70
CA GLN A 50 7.46 -38.28 -20.27
C GLN A 50 7.59 -37.61 -18.90
N ILE A 51 8.77 -37.03 -18.61
CA ILE A 51 8.98 -36.24 -17.40
C ILE A 51 8.18 -34.95 -17.53
N GLY A 52 7.47 -34.60 -16.47
CA GLY A 52 6.52 -33.50 -16.45
C GLY A 52 6.70 -32.54 -15.28
N PHE A 53 5.91 -31.47 -15.31
CA PHE A 53 5.81 -30.52 -14.20
C PHE A 53 4.36 -30.18 -13.85
N ALA A 54 4.05 -30.25 -12.56
CA ALA A 54 2.75 -29.90 -12.00
C ALA A 54 2.63 -28.40 -11.72
N ASP A 55 2.35 -27.63 -12.77
CA ASP A 55 2.35 -26.16 -12.82
C ASP A 55 1.11 -25.46 -12.20
N ARG A 56 0.15 -26.24 -11.67
CA ARG A 56 -1.15 -25.79 -11.11
C ARG A 56 -2.22 -25.42 -12.15
N THR A 57 -2.03 -25.73 -13.43
CA THR A 57 -3.01 -25.41 -14.47
C THR A 57 -4.01 -26.53 -14.73
N LEU A 58 -3.76 -27.76 -14.25
CA LEU A 58 -4.66 -28.91 -14.41
C LEU A 58 -6.09 -28.60 -13.96
N GLY A 59 -6.26 -27.88 -12.85
CA GLY A 59 -7.58 -27.48 -12.35
C GLY A 59 -8.40 -26.61 -13.30
N LYS A 60 -7.75 -25.88 -14.23
CA LYS A 60 -8.38 -25.06 -15.27
C LYS A 60 -8.95 -25.90 -16.42
N GLN A 61 -8.39 -27.10 -16.64
CA GLN A 61 -8.83 -28.02 -17.70
C GLN A 61 -10.05 -28.86 -17.28
N ILE A 62 -10.37 -28.89 -15.98
CA ILE A 62 -11.43 -29.74 -15.43
C ILE A 62 -12.66 -28.88 -15.06
N PRO A 63 -13.87 -29.23 -15.53
CA PRO A 63 -15.10 -28.53 -15.17
C PRO A 63 -15.33 -28.41 -13.65
N GLN A 64 -16.16 -27.44 -13.26
CA GLN A 64 -16.50 -27.21 -11.86
C GLN A 64 -17.24 -28.41 -11.26
N ARG A 65 -16.96 -28.73 -9.97
CA ARG A 65 -17.53 -29.91 -9.26
C ARG A 65 -19.06 -29.97 -9.22
N ARG A 66 -19.75 -28.83 -9.38
CA ARG A 66 -21.21 -28.75 -9.44
C ARG A 66 -21.82 -29.38 -10.71
N ILE A 67 -21.02 -29.53 -11.76
CA ILE A 67 -21.41 -30.17 -13.02
C ILE A 67 -21.14 -31.68 -12.89
N LYS A 68 -22.08 -32.53 -13.33
CA LYS A 68 -21.98 -34.00 -13.25
C LYS A 68 -20.63 -34.50 -13.76
N ARG A 69 -20.23 -34.06 -14.96
CA ARG A 69 -18.94 -34.42 -15.59
C ARG A 69 -17.73 -33.99 -14.77
N GLY A 70 -17.75 -32.78 -14.22
CA GLY A 70 -16.68 -32.27 -13.36
C GLY A 70 -16.58 -32.99 -12.02
N ARG A 71 -17.67 -33.57 -11.53
CA ARG A 71 -17.67 -34.44 -10.35
C ARG A 71 -17.02 -35.79 -10.67
N GLU A 72 -17.47 -36.45 -11.73
CA GLU A 72 -16.94 -37.75 -12.18
C GLU A 72 -15.41 -37.72 -12.34
N VAL A 73 -14.89 -36.72 -13.07
CA VAL A 73 -13.45 -36.57 -13.32
C VAL A 73 -12.67 -36.31 -12.02
N ARG A 74 -13.19 -35.46 -11.13
CA ARG A 74 -12.52 -35.16 -9.86
C ARG A 74 -12.54 -36.35 -8.91
N ASP A 75 -13.63 -37.12 -8.88
CA ASP A 75 -13.73 -38.33 -8.07
C ASP A 75 -12.75 -39.41 -8.58
N ALA A 76 -12.60 -39.56 -9.90
CA ALA A 76 -11.59 -40.44 -10.51
C ALA A 76 -10.15 -40.03 -10.15
N LEU A 77 -9.84 -38.73 -10.19
CA LEU A 77 -8.52 -38.21 -9.79
C LEU A 77 -8.25 -38.36 -8.29
N VAL A 78 -9.28 -38.27 -7.44
CA VAL A 78 -9.15 -38.55 -6.00
C VAL A 78 -8.90 -40.03 -5.76
N ALA A 79 -9.62 -40.92 -6.45
CA ALA A 79 -9.42 -42.37 -6.37
C ALA A 79 -8.01 -42.78 -6.81
N ALA A 80 -7.46 -42.11 -7.84
CA ALA A 80 -6.09 -42.30 -8.30
C ALA A 80 -5.03 -41.63 -7.42
N GLY A 81 -5.41 -40.89 -6.36
CA GLY A 81 -4.48 -40.18 -5.46
C GLY A 81 -3.88 -38.88 -6.03
N LEU A 82 -4.25 -38.48 -7.25
CA LEU A 82 -3.77 -37.26 -7.92
C LEU A 82 -4.45 -35.99 -7.39
N TYR A 83 -5.63 -36.13 -6.77
CA TYR A 83 -6.33 -35.07 -6.05
C TYR A 83 -6.56 -35.45 -4.58
N LYS A 84 -6.47 -34.46 -3.69
CA LYS A 84 -6.87 -34.59 -2.29
C LYS A 84 -8.38 -34.39 -2.14
N ALA A 85 -8.98 -34.90 -1.06
CA ALA A 85 -10.41 -34.73 -0.76
C ALA A 85 -10.85 -33.25 -0.65
N ASN A 86 -9.92 -32.34 -0.34
CA ASN A 86 -10.13 -30.89 -0.29
C ASN A 86 -10.10 -30.21 -1.68
N GLY A 87 -9.92 -30.98 -2.77
CA GLY A 87 -9.91 -30.51 -4.15
C GLY A 87 -8.58 -29.93 -4.64
N ARG A 88 -7.51 -29.98 -3.83
CA ARG A 88 -6.17 -29.60 -4.26
C ARG A 88 -5.46 -30.77 -4.95
N GLU A 89 -4.68 -30.45 -5.97
CA GLU A 89 -3.81 -31.40 -6.65
C GLU A 89 -2.68 -31.90 -5.72
N THR A 90 -2.40 -33.20 -5.78
CA THR A 90 -1.39 -33.86 -4.94
C THR A 90 0.03 -33.55 -5.40
N MET A 91 0.26 -33.47 -6.72
CA MET A 91 1.58 -33.29 -7.34
C MET A 91 2.01 -31.82 -7.45
N ARG A 92 1.18 -30.88 -6.98
CA ARG A 92 1.38 -29.43 -7.11
C ARG A 92 2.81 -28.98 -6.83
N GLY A 93 3.45 -28.34 -7.81
CA GLY A 93 4.79 -27.75 -7.70
C GLY A 93 5.93 -28.77 -7.70
N ARG A 94 5.70 -29.96 -8.25
CA ARG A 94 6.69 -31.04 -8.35
C ARG A 94 7.04 -31.37 -9.79
N VAL A 95 8.30 -31.73 -10.02
CA VAL A 95 8.72 -32.45 -11.23
C VAL A 95 8.25 -33.90 -11.09
N THR A 96 7.56 -34.42 -12.10
CA THR A 96 6.90 -35.72 -12.07
C THR A 96 7.57 -36.70 -13.02
N VAL A 97 7.95 -37.86 -12.51
CA VAL A 97 8.54 -38.97 -13.28
C VAL A 97 7.54 -40.14 -13.30
N PRO A 98 7.10 -40.59 -14.50
CA PRO A 98 6.25 -41.76 -14.65
C PRO A 98 6.88 -43.04 -14.07
N ILE A 99 6.07 -43.84 -13.39
CA ILE A 99 6.43 -45.19 -12.96
C ILE A 99 5.74 -46.15 -13.92
N GLN A 100 6.53 -46.96 -14.63
CA GLN A 100 6.04 -47.92 -15.61
C GLN A 100 6.10 -49.35 -15.07
N ASP A 101 5.17 -50.19 -15.48
CA ASP A 101 5.25 -51.64 -15.29
C ASP A 101 6.20 -52.31 -16.32
N ASN A 102 6.36 -53.62 -16.23
CA ASN A 102 7.21 -54.40 -17.16
C ASN A 102 6.70 -54.40 -18.61
N GLU A 103 5.47 -53.96 -18.85
CA GLU A 103 4.84 -53.85 -20.17
C GLU A 103 4.91 -52.42 -20.72
N GLY A 104 5.52 -51.48 -19.97
CA GLY A 104 5.67 -50.08 -20.34
C GLY A 104 4.43 -49.21 -20.04
N ASN A 105 3.44 -49.74 -19.32
CA ASN A 105 2.26 -48.96 -18.95
C ASN A 105 2.55 -48.08 -17.74
N VAL A 106 2.15 -46.81 -17.79
CA VAL A 106 2.29 -45.89 -16.66
C VAL A 106 1.30 -46.26 -15.56
N ILE A 107 1.82 -46.84 -14.47
CA ILE A 107 1.05 -47.27 -13.29
C ILE A 107 1.11 -46.24 -12.16
N GLY A 108 2.07 -45.31 -12.17
CA GLY A 108 2.16 -44.29 -11.14
C GLY A 108 2.97 -43.06 -11.54
N LEU A 109 3.06 -42.11 -10.61
CA LEU A 109 3.87 -40.90 -10.73
C LEU A 109 4.68 -40.67 -9.46
N ARG A 110 5.99 -40.48 -9.62
CA ARG A 110 6.90 -40.03 -8.56
C ARG A 110 7.14 -38.53 -8.70
N GLY A 111 6.90 -37.77 -7.64
CA GLY A 111 6.98 -36.30 -7.65
C GLY A 111 8.08 -35.76 -6.76
N TYR A 112 9.03 -35.04 -7.33
CA TYR A 112 10.11 -34.35 -6.64
C TYR A 112 9.76 -32.87 -6.43
N LYS A 113 9.87 -32.40 -5.19
CA LYS A 113 9.55 -31.03 -4.81
C LYS A 113 10.57 -30.05 -5.39
N VAL A 114 10.08 -29.10 -6.19
CA VAL A 114 10.90 -28.01 -6.77
C VAL A 114 10.43 -26.63 -6.28
N ASP A 115 9.14 -26.46 -5.99
CA ASP A 115 8.63 -25.24 -5.38
C ASP A 115 8.75 -25.28 -3.85
N ALA A 116 9.48 -24.31 -3.27
CA ALA A 116 9.63 -24.15 -1.82
C ALA A 116 8.27 -24.03 -1.08
N HIS A 117 7.23 -23.55 -1.77
CA HIS A 117 5.87 -23.37 -1.23
C HIS A 117 4.98 -24.62 -1.38
N ALA A 118 5.51 -25.74 -1.89
CA ALA A 118 4.76 -26.98 -1.95
C ALA A 118 4.73 -27.68 -0.57
N ASP A 119 3.53 -27.94 -0.04
CA ASP A 119 3.34 -28.65 1.23
C ASP A 119 3.66 -30.16 1.09
N GLY A 120 4.32 -30.74 2.10
CA GLY A 120 4.58 -32.18 2.21
C GLY A 120 6.03 -32.60 1.97
N PRO A 121 6.32 -33.92 1.99
CA PRO A 121 7.67 -34.47 1.91
C PRO A 121 8.32 -34.24 0.53
N ASP A 122 9.64 -34.19 0.45
CA ASP A 122 10.36 -33.84 -0.78
C ASP A 122 10.07 -34.78 -1.95
N VAL A 123 9.74 -36.04 -1.67
CA VAL A 123 9.32 -37.04 -2.66
C VAL A 123 7.97 -37.64 -2.28
N ILE A 124 7.06 -37.75 -3.25
CA ILE A 124 5.79 -38.50 -3.11
C ILE A 124 5.60 -39.44 -4.29
N VAL A 125 4.85 -40.52 -4.08
CA VAL A 125 4.46 -41.47 -5.12
C VAL A 125 2.95 -41.63 -5.10
N VAL A 126 2.34 -41.67 -6.29
CA VAL A 126 0.90 -41.83 -6.50
C VAL A 126 0.69 -42.94 -7.52
N GLY A 127 -0.32 -43.81 -7.32
CA GLY A 127 -0.76 -44.82 -8.31
C GLY A 127 -0.32 -46.27 -8.08
N GLU A 128 0.52 -46.57 -7.07
CA GLU A 128 1.04 -47.94 -6.87
C GLU A 128 0.18 -48.81 -5.93
N GLU A 129 -0.21 -50.02 -6.37
CA GLU A 129 -0.68 -51.11 -5.48
C GLU A 129 0.54 -51.86 -4.90
N VAL A 130 0.66 -51.86 -3.57
CA VAL A 130 1.73 -52.55 -2.85
C VAL A 130 1.49 -54.07 -2.82
N LYS A 131 2.40 -54.87 -3.37
CA LYS A 131 2.61 -56.29 -2.99
C LYS A 131 3.84 -56.42 -2.10
N ALA A 132 3.67 -57.05 -0.93
CA ALA A 132 4.76 -57.40 0.00
C ALA A 132 5.71 -58.47 -0.56
N PRO A 133 6.97 -58.54 -0.07
CA PRO A 133 7.31 -59.73 0.72
C PRO A 133 8.36 -59.55 1.86
N SER A 134 8.14 -60.35 2.92
CA SER A 134 9.08 -61.17 3.73
C SER A 134 10.38 -60.61 4.34
N THR A 135 10.39 -60.64 5.70
CA THR A 135 11.40 -61.21 6.62
C THR A 135 12.90 -61.15 6.26
N ASN A 136 13.69 -60.49 7.11
CA ASN A 136 14.77 -61.15 7.85
C ASN A 136 15.23 -60.36 9.09
N HIS A 137 15.57 -61.14 10.11
CA HIS A 137 15.96 -60.79 11.48
C HIS A 137 17.19 -59.87 11.60
N THR A 138 17.26 -59.13 12.71
CA THR A 138 18.33 -59.31 13.71
C THR A 138 17.94 -58.68 15.06
N ASN A 139 18.17 -59.46 16.12
CA ASN A 139 18.12 -59.12 17.55
C ASN A 139 19.08 -57.94 17.85
N ASP A 140 19.03 -57.19 18.94
CA ASP A 140 19.04 -57.54 20.37
C ASP A 140 19.07 -56.16 21.10
N THR A 141 18.32 -55.83 22.16
CA THR A 141 18.64 -56.10 23.58
C THR A 141 17.63 -55.35 24.46
N ASN A 142 17.21 -56.00 25.56
CA ASN A 142 16.89 -55.55 26.93
C ASN A 142 16.85 -54.02 27.20
N GLU A 143 16.00 -53.46 28.06
CA GLU A 143 15.56 -53.90 29.39
C GLU A 143 14.49 -52.90 29.93
N ASP A 144 13.58 -53.42 30.77
CA ASP A 144 12.89 -52.79 31.90
C ASP A 144 12.35 -51.33 31.83
N THR A 145 11.02 -51.16 32.01
CA THR A 145 10.43 -50.84 33.32
C THR A 145 8.92 -50.56 33.26
N VAL A 146 8.24 -51.09 34.26
CA VAL A 146 6.81 -50.92 34.58
C VAL A 146 6.57 -49.58 35.28
N ALA A 147 5.59 -48.78 34.86
CA ALA A 147 4.88 -47.81 35.72
C ALA A 147 3.56 -47.37 35.05
N ALA A 148 2.43 -47.94 35.47
CA ALA A 148 1.53 -47.38 36.48
C ALA A 148 0.48 -46.40 35.91
N ILE A 149 -0.68 -46.96 35.58
CA ILE A 149 -1.96 -46.23 35.56
C ILE A 149 -2.23 -45.74 36.98
N LYS A 150 -2.43 -44.43 37.15
CA LYS A 150 -3.09 -43.85 38.33
C LYS A 150 -4.34 -43.08 37.89
N PRO A 151 -5.46 -43.23 38.61
CA PRO A 151 -6.72 -42.59 38.26
C PRO A 151 -6.68 -41.11 38.65
N LYS A 152 -7.21 -40.24 37.79
CA LYS A 152 -7.56 -38.86 38.16
C LYS A 152 -8.79 -38.91 39.07
N SER A 153 -8.64 -38.49 40.32
CA SER A 153 -9.74 -37.95 41.11
C SER A 153 -9.38 -36.52 41.52
N THR A 154 -10.03 -35.57 40.87
CA THR A 154 -10.28 -34.24 41.43
C THR A 154 -11.54 -33.71 40.78
N THR A 155 -12.58 -33.61 41.60
CA THR A 155 -13.77 -32.76 41.46
C THR A 155 -13.52 -31.52 40.61
N GLN A 156 -14.17 -31.42 39.46
CA GLN A 156 -14.19 -30.23 38.59
C GLN A 156 -15.64 -29.77 38.40
N ASP A 157 -15.83 -28.45 38.44
CA ASP A 157 -17.09 -27.72 38.31
C ASP A 157 -17.94 -28.17 37.11
N GLU A 158 -19.26 -28.25 37.33
CA GLU A 158 -20.29 -28.82 36.46
C GLU A 158 -20.57 -28.10 35.12
N ASN A 159 -19.66 -27.29 34.55
CA ASN A 159 -19.89 -26.60 33.27
C ASN A 159 -18.60 -26.25 32.49
N GLU A 160 -17.67 -27.19 32.34
CA GLU A 160 -16.41 -26.93 31.63
C GLU A 160 -16.61 -26.83 30.10
N LEU A 161 -16.12 -25.72 29.53
CA LEU A 161 -16.18 -25.38 28.10
C LEU A 161 -14.76 -25.50 27.56
N ILE A 162 -14.51 -26.55 26.77
CA ILE A 162 -13.16 -26.84 26.25
C ILE A 162 -13.10 -26.40 24.79
N LEU A 163 -12.23 -25.42 24.51
CA LEU A 163 -11.93 -24.93 23.18
C LEU A 163 -10.66 -25.62 22.67
N GLU A 164 -10.82 -26.54 21.72
CA GLU A 164 -9.72 -27.24 21.04
C GLU A 164 -9.83 -26.98 19.54
N ASP A 165 -8.75 -26.58 18.88
CA ASP A 165 -8.63 -26.21 17.46
C ASP A 165 -9.82 -26.60 16.55
N ASN A 166 -10.68 -25.60 16.27
CA ASN A 166 -11.92 -25.68 15.46
C ASN A 166 -13.08 -26.52 16.01
N GLN A 167 -13.08 -26.83 17.30
CA GLN A 167 -14.14 -27.59 17.97
C GLN A 167 -14.47 -26.98 19.34
N VAL A 168 -15.75 -26.92 19.65
CA VAL A 168 -16.23 -26.53 20.98
C VAL A 168 -16.75 -27.79 21.65
N ILE A 169 -16.25 -28.11 22.84
CA ILE A 169 -16.74 -29.24 23.65
C ILE A 169 -17.41 -28.69 24.89
N VAL A 170 -18.62 -29.17 25.18
CA VAL A 170 -19.38 -28.82 26.36
C VAL A 170 -19.82 -30.11 27.06
N ILE A 171 -19.50 -30.24 28.34
CA ILE A 171 -19.90 -31.38 29.16
C ILE A 171 -21.03 -30.92 30.09
N ARG A 172 -22.10 -31.72 30.15
CA ARG A 172 -23.30 -31.49 30.96
C ARG A 172 -23.67 -32.80 31.63
N ASP A 173 -23.40 -32.93 32.92
CA ASP A 173 -23.56 -34.17 33.68
C ASP A 173 -22.83 -35.35 32.99
N ASP A 174 -23.56 -36.36 32.53
CA ASP A 174 -23.07 -37.53 31.80
C ASP A 174 -23.07 -37.38 30.27
N ARG A 175 -23.40 -36.20 29.75
CA ARG A 175 -23.55 -35.92 28.31
C ARG A 175 -22.45 -34.99 27.82
N ARG A 176 -21.81 -35.38 26.71
CA ARG A 176 -20.79 -34.59 26.02
C ARG A 176 -21.32 -34.10 24.67
N TYR A 177 -21.21 -32.80 24.45
CA TYR A 177 -21.58 -32.14 23.20
C TYR A 177 -20.33 -31.63 22.49
N ARG A 178 -20.14 -32.03 21.23
CA ARG A 178 -19.03 -31.57 20.37
C ARG A 178 -19.61 -30.80 19.19
N ILE A 179 -19.18 -29.56 19.03
CA ILE A 179 -19.64 -28.63 18.00
C ILE A 179 -18.49 -28.33 17.04
N ARG A 180 -18.74 -28.42 15.73
CA ARG A 180 -17.83 -28.00 14.66
C ARG A 180 -18.54 -27.11 13.65
N GLY A 181 -17.78 -26.29 12.92
CA GLY A 181 -18.32 -25.44 11.87
C GLY A 181 -18.78 -24.06 12.34
N LEU A 182 -18.55 -23.71 13.62
CA LEU A 182 -18.88 -22.39 14.15
C LEU A 182 -18.13 -21.28 13.39
N GLU A 183 -16.88 -21.54 13.00
CA GLU A 183 -16.00 -20.64 12.24
C GLU A 183 -16.52 -20.26 10.85
N LYS A 184 -17.49 -21.01 10.32
CA LYS A 184 -18.06 -20.78 8.98
C LYS A 184 -19.24 -19.80 9.01
N ASN A 185 -19.74 -19.44 10.20
CA ASN A 185 -20.93 -18.59 10.34
C ASN A 185 -20.54 -17.12 10.52
N LYS A 186 -20.58 -16.35 9.42
CA LYS A 186 -20.20 -14.92 9.39
C LYS A 186 -21.32 -13.93 9.72
N SER A 187 -22.55 -14.42 9.93
CA SER A 187 -23.75 -13.61 10.21
C SER A 187 -24.47 -14.16 11.44
N THR A 188 -25.01 -13.27 12.28
CA THR A 188 -25.80 -13.61 13.48
C THR A 188 -27.16 -14.22 13.15
N LEU A 189 -27.61 -14.17 11.89
CA LEU A 189 -28.91 -14.69 11.46
C LEU A 189 -28.91 -16.20 11.17
N THR A 190 -27.75 -16.85 11.15
CA THR A 190 -27.60 -18.29 10.90
C THR A 190 -26.55 -18.88 11.82
N LEU A 191 -26.82 -20.05 12.40
CA LEU A 191 -25.85 -20.79 13.21
C LEU A 191 -25.84 -22.26 12.80
N LYS A 192 -25.31 -22.51 11.60
CA LYS A 192 -25.16 -23.87 11.04
C LYS A 192 -23.93 -24.54 11.60
N VAL A 193 -24.15 -25.58 12.38
CA VAL A 193 -23.10 -26.34 13.05
C VAL A 193 -23.30 -27.84 12.87
N ASN A 194 -22.20 -28.58 12.91
CA ASN A 194 -22.22 -30.01 13.11
C ASN A 194 -22.19 -30.27 14.62
N LEU A 195 -23.27 -30.82 15.16
CA LEU A 195 -23.45 -31.06 16.58
C LEU A 195 -23.48 -32.57 16.82
N MET A 196 -22.58 -33.03 17.67
CA MET A 196 -22.56 -34.40 18.18
C MET A 196 -22.93 -34.37 19.66
N ALA A 197 -23.90 -35.18 20.06
CA ALA A 197 -24.25 -35.44 21.45
C ALA A 197 -23.89 -36.89 21.77
N SER A 198 -23.19 -37.14 22.87
CA SER A 198 -22.79 -38.48 23.29
C SER A 198 -22.97 -38.68 24.78
N ARG A 199 -23.31 -39.91 25.18
CA ARG A 199 -23.48 -40.34 26.57
C ARG A 199 -22.98 -41.77 26.66
N ASP A 200 -22.03 -42.05 27.54
CA ASP A 200 -21.30 -43.33 27.60
C ASP A 200 -20.77 -43.75 26.21
N ASN A 201 -21.27 -44.86 25.65
CA ASN A 201 -20.93 -45.37 24.31
C ASN A 201 -21.96 -45.00 23.23
N LEU A 202 -23.00 -44.23 23.57
CA LEU A 202 -24.06 -43.81 22.67
C LEU A 202 -23.73 -42.45 22.05
N VAL A 203 -24.01 -42.29 20.76
CA VAL A 203 -23.68 -41.07 20.00
C VAL A 203 -24.78 -40.77 19.00
N HIS A 204 -25.24 -39.51 18.99
CA HIS A 204 -26.04 -38.92 17.92
C HIS A 204 -25.30 -37.74 17.30
N MET A 205 -25.24 -37.65 15.97
CA MET A 205 -24.59 -36.54 15.28
C MET A 205 -25.41 -36.08 14.08
N ASP A 206 -25.61 -34.77 13.97
CA ASP A 206 -26.30 -34.16 12.83
C ASP A 206 -25.75 -32.77 12.52
N THR A 207 -26.08 -32.25 11.34
CA THR A 207 -25.81 -30.88 10.95
C THR A 207 -27.09 -30.07 10.99
N LEU A 208 -27.17 -29.10 11.88
CA LEU A 208 -28.37 -28.29 12.10
C LEU A 208 -28.06 -26.81 12.18
N ASP A 209 -29.08 -26.01 11.85
CA ASP A 209 -29.09 -24.57 12.11
C ASP A 209 -29.75 -24.32 13.46
N LEU A 210 -28.95 -23.98 14.47
CA LEU A 210 -29.42 -23.80 15.83
C LEU A 210 -30.36 -22.60 15.98
N VAL A 211 -30.39 -21.64 15.03
CA VAL A 211 -31.35 -20.53 15.04
C VAL A 211 -32.77 -21.02 14.68
N LYS A 212 -32.88 -22.08 13.87
CA LYS A 212 -34.17 -22.61 13.39
C LYS A 212 -34.82 -23.55 14.38
N ALA A 213 -36.00 -23.17 14.90
CA ALA A 213 -36.76 -23.97 15.86
C ALA A 213 -37.06 -25.41 15.38
N ARG A 214 -37.50 -25.57 14.12
CA ARG A 214 -37.77 -26.90 13.55
C ARG A 214 -36.55 -27.82 13.56
N SER A 215 -35.37 -27.27 13.24
CA SER A 215 -34.10 -28.01 13.23
C SER A 215 -33.71 -28.45 14.65
N ARG A 216 -33.89 -27.59 15.65
CA ARG A 216 -33.68 -27.96 17.07
C ARG A 216 -34.62 -29.08 17.51
N THR A 217 -35.91 -28.99 17.20
CA THR A 217 -36.91 -30.01 17.57
C THR A 217 -36.59 -31.37 16.97
N SER A 218 -36.14 -31.41 15.71
CA SER A 218 -35.73 -32.64 15.04
C SER A 218 -34.55 -33.31 15.74
N PHE A 219 -33.50 -32.53 16.03
CA PHE A 219 -32.31 -33.02 16.72
C PHE A 219 -32.60 -33.51 18.14
N ILE A 220 -33.37 -32.74 18.92
CA ILE A 220 -33.74 -33.10 20.29
C ILE A 220 -34.45 -34.46 20.32
N LYS A 221 -35.39 -34.69 19.40
CA LYS A 221 -36.13 -35.95 19.33
C LYS A 221 -35.24 -37.14 18.96
N ALA A 222 -34.37 -36.97 17.97
CA ALA A 222 -33.45 -38.02 17.53
C ALA A 222 -32.40 -38.33 18.61
N ALA A 223 -31.76 -37.30 19.17
CA ALA A 223 -30.77 -37.44 20.24
C ALA A 223 -31.35 -38.05 21.53
N ALA A 224 -32.57 -37.65 21.93
CA ALA A 224 -33.24 -38.23 23.10
C ALA A 224 -33.48 -39.74 22.93
N THR A 225 -33.84 -40.15 21.71
CA THR A 225 -34.10 -41.56 21.38
C THR A 225 -32.79 -42.37 21.38
N GLU A 226 -31.75 -41.88 20.71
CA GLU A 226 -30.47 -42.58 20.58
C GLU A 226 -29.65 -42.62 21.89
N LEU A 227 -29.77 -41.59 22.74
CA LEU A 227 -29.04 -41.48 24.00
C LEU A 227 -29.84 -41.98 25.22
N TYR A 228 -31.03 -42.57 25.00
CA TYR A 228 -31.97 -42.99 26.04
C TYR A 228 -32.14 -41.95 27.17
N THR A 229 -32.37 -40.70 26.76
CA THR A 229 -32.45 -39.55 27.66
C THR A 229 -33.75 -38.80 27.44
N ASP A 230 -34.31 -38.22 28.48
CA ASP A 230 -35.54 -37.42 28.37
C ASP A 230 -35.32 -36.23 27.39
N ALA A 231 -36.26 -36.03 26.48
CA ALA A 231 -36.21 -34.97 25.49
C ALA A 231 -36.17 -33.57 26.12
N ASP A 232 -36.77 -33.37 27.30
CA ASP A 232 -36.73 -32.09 28.01
C ASP A 232 -35.35 -31.79 28.60
N ILE A 233 -34.56 -32.81 28.95
CA ILE A 233 -33.17 -32.65 29.39
C ILE A 233 -32.30 -32.20 28.20
N ILE A 234 -32.39 -32.92 27.08
CA ILE A 234 -31.68 -32.55 25.85
C ILE A 234 -32.09 -31.14 25.38
N LYS A 235 -33.38 -30.79 25.49
CA LYS A 235 -33.88 -29.46 25.15
C LYS A 235 -33.25 -28.34 26.00
N LYS A 236 -33.09 -28.55 27.32
CA LYS A 236 -32.40 -27.61 28.21
C LYS A 236 -30.93 -27.44 27.85
N ASP A 237 -30.25 -28.54 27.53
CA ASP A 237 -28.85 -28.52 27.13
C ASP A 237 -28.65 -27.78 25.79
N ILE A 238 -29.52 -28.04 24.79
CA ILE A 238 -29.51 -27.33 23.50
C ILE A 238 -29.81 -25.83 23.67
N GLY A 239 -30.71 -25.46 24.57
CA GLY A 239 -30.98 -24.04 24.88
C GLY A 239 -29.77 -23.32 25.46
N THR A 240 -29.05 -23.99 26.36
CA THR A 240 -27.81 -23.44 26.95
C THR A 240 -26.68 -23.35 25.92
N LEU A 241 -26.56 -24.35 25.05
CA LEU A 241 -25.61 -24.37 23.94
C LEU A 241 -25.87 -23.23 22.95
N LEU A 242 -27.13 -22.97 22.60
CA LEU A 242 -27.50 -21.88 21.70
C LEU A 242 -26.98 -20.52 22.21
N LEU A 243 -27.28 -20.17 23.47
CA LEU A 243 -26.85 -18.90 24.06
C LEU A 243 -25.32 -18.76 24.11
N LYS A 244 -24.61 -19.84 24.47
CA LYS A 244 -23.14 -19.85 24.50
C LYS A 244 -22.54 -19.68 23.09
N LEU A 245 -23.11 -20.35 22.09
CA LEU A 245 -22.62 -20.26 20.72
C LEU A 245 -22.95 -18.92 20.06
N GLU A 246 -24.09 -18.29 20.40
CA GLU A 246 -24.44 -16.93 19.97
C GLU A 246 -23.47 -15.88 20.54
N ALA A 247 -23.08 -16.01 21.81
CA ALA A 247 -22.06 -15.14 22.42
C ALA A 247 -20.70 -15.31 21.73
N LEU A 248 -20.22 -16.55 21.59
CA LEU A 248 -18.96 -16.84 20.90
C LEU A 248 -18.95 -16.39 19.42
N GLN A 249 -20.10 -16.50 18.75
CA GLN A 249 -20.25 -16.00 17.39
C GLN A 249 -20.19 -14.46 17.35
N SER A 250 -20.87 -13.79 18.28
CA SER A 250 -20.89 -12.33 18.38
C SER A 250 -19.48 -11.79 18.64
N ASP A 251 -18.75 -12.40 19.57
CA ASP A 251 -17.36 -12.04 19.88
C ASP A 251 -16.44 -12.25 18.66
N ARG A 252 -16.62 -13.35 17.92
CA ARG A 252 -15.87 -13.60 16.68
C ARG A 252 -16.21 -12.60 15.58
N ILE A 253 -17.48 -12.26 15.38
CA ILE A 253 -17.90 -11.27 14.40
C ILE A 253 -17.37 -9.89 14.80
N ALA A 254 -17.36 -9.55 16.08
CA ALA A 254 -16.76 -8.32 16.59
C ALA A 254 -15.24 -8.29 16.36
N ALA A 255 -14.54 -9.40 16.64
CA ALA A 255 -13.10 -9.53 16.38
C ALA A 255 -12.76 -9.48 14.88
N LEU A 256 -13.62 -10.00 14.01
CA LEU A 256 -13.46 -9.91 12.54
C LEU A 256 -13.81 -8.51 11.98
N LYS A 257 -14.61 -7.72 12.70
CA LYS A 257 -14.95 -6.34 12.34
C LYS A 257 -13.97 -5.30 12.86
N GLN A 258 -13.13 -5.65 13.84
CA GLN A 258 -11.99 -4.82 14.20
C GLN A 258 -10.91 -5.00 13.13
N PRO A 259 -10.47 -3.93 12.42
CA PRO A 259 -9.30 -4.04 11.58
C PRO A 259 -8.12 -4.37 12.49
N ALA A 260 -7.60 -5.59 12.39
CA ALA A 260 -6.38 -5.97 13.06
C ALA A 260 -5.23 -5.21 12.40
N ARG A 261 -4.98 -3.99 12.86
CA ARG A 261 -3.75 -3.27 12.57
C ARG A 261 -2.62 -4.13 13.13
N ALA A 262 -1.85 -4.76 12.26
CA ALA A 262 -0.65 -5.47 12.67
C ALA A 262 0.36 -4.41 13.14
N GLU A 263 0.29 -4.02 14.41
CA GLU A 263 1.24 -3.08 14.99
C GLU A 263 2.63 -3.74 15.02
N VAL A 264 3.51 -3.25 14.16
CA VAL A 264 4.92 -3.63 14.17
C VAL A 264 5.53 -3.12 15.47
N LYS A 265 5.87 -4.04 16.38
CA LYS A 265 6.56 -3.69 17.64
C LYS A 265 8.06 -3.51 17.36
N LEU A 266 8.56 -2.32 17.62
CA LEU A 266 9.97 -1.97 17.53
C LEU A 266 10.72 -2.53 18.75
N SER A 267 11.95 -3.01 18.54
CA SER A 267 12.86 -3.27 19.65
C SER A 267 13.39 -1.97 20.26
N ASP A 268 13.88 -2.04 21.51
CA ASP A 268 14.46 -0.88 22.20
C ASP A 268 15.65 -0.27 21.44
N GLU A 269 16.42 -1.09 20.74
CA GLU A 269 17.55 -0.63 19.91
C GLU A 269 17.06 0.11 18.67
N GLU A 270 16.15 -0.50 17.90
CA GLU A 270 15.57 0.12 16.71
C GLU A 270 14.87 1.43 17.04
N GLN A 271 14.18 1.50 18.18
CA GLN A 271 13.55 2.72 18.66
C GLN A 271 14.60 3.79 19.00
N ARG A 272 15.71 3.41 19.63
CA ARG A 272 16.79 4.36 19.96
C ARG A 272 17.46 4.92 18.72
N GLU A 273 17.80 4.08 17.75
CA GLU A 273 18.41 4.49 16.48
C GLU A 273 17.48 5.41 15.69
N ALA A 274 16.20 5.04 15.58
CA ALA A 274 15.19 5.84 14.90
C ALA A 274 14.96 7.20 15.57
N LEU A 275 14.91 7.26 16.91
CA LEU A 275 14.84 8.53 17.64
C LEU A 275 16.13 9.36 17.47
N ALA A 276 17.29 8.72 17.42
CA ALA A 276 18.55 9.41 17.19
C ALA A 276 18.59 10.07 15.79
N LEU A 277 18.03 9.40 14.76
CA LEU A 277 17.82 10.02 13.46
C LEU A 277 16.88 11.24 13.58
N LEU A 278 15.68 11.06 14.15
CA LEU A 278 14.67 12.13 14.27
C LEU A 278 15.13 13.34 15.10
N ARG A 279 16.07 13.15 16.03
CA ARG A 279 16.67 14.21 16.86
C ARG A 279 17.93 14.84 16.25
N SER A 280 18.36 14.37 15.07
CA SER A 280 19.54 14.91 14.39
C SER A 280 19.31 16.36 13.94
N PRO A 281 20.20 17.31 14.27
CA PRO A 281 20.06 18.71 13.83
C PRO A 281 20.11 18.85 12.30
N ASN A 282 20.80 17.94 11.62
CA ASN A 282 20.90 17.89 10.16
C ASN A 282 19.98 16.79 9.58
N LEU A 283 18.78 16.62 10.14
CA LEU A 283 17.85 15.54 9.77
C LEU A 283 17.62 15.45 8.26
N LEU A 284 17.32 16.58 7.60
CA LEU A 284 16.97 16.57 6.17
C LEU A 284 18.18 16.27 5.28
N GLU A 285 19.36 16.80 5.59
CA GLU A 285 20.60 16.49 4.89
C GLU A 285 20.92 14.98 5.00
N ARG A 286 20.70 14.44 6.20
CA ARG A 286 20.90 13.00 6.46
C ARG A 286 19.90 12.13 5.70
N VAL A 287 18.63 12.54 5.60
CA VAL A 287 17.63 11.85 4.76
C VAL A 287 18.10 11.79 3.30
N VAL A 288 18.59 12.90 2.75
CA VAL A 288 19.09 12.94 1.37
C VAL A 288 20.32 12.04 1.22
N ALA A 289 21.29 12.13 2.13
CA ALA A 289 22.51 11.31 2.10
C ALA A 289 22.23 9.81 2.27
N ASP A 290 21.27 9.44 3.12
CA ASP A 290 20.85 8.04 3.32
C ASP A 290 20.09 7.52 2.07
N MET A 291 19.32 8.37 1.38
CA MET A 291 18.74 8.06 0.07
C MET A 291 19.80 7.93 -1.03
N ASP A 292 20.86 8.73 -0.99
CA ASP A 292 22.04 8.58 -1.85
C ASP A 292 22.70 7.22 -1.61
N ALA A 293 22.97 6.86 -0.36
CA ALA A 293 23.56 5.57 0.01
C ALA A 293 22.68 4.39 -0.43
N CYS A 294 21.36 4.57 -0.46
CA CYS A 294 20.41 3.57 -0.96
C CYS A 294 20.35 3.42 -2.49
N GLY A 295 21.09 4.23 -3.26
CA GLY A 295 21.31 4.01 -4.69
C GLY A 295 20.76 5.06 -5.66
N ILE A 296 20.00 6.06 -5.20
CA ILE A 296 19.59 7.16 -6.10
C ILE A 296 20.73 8.17 -6.21
N VAL A 297 21.11 8.58 -7.42
CA VAL A 297 22.13 9.62 -7.65
C VAL A 297 21.47 10.97 -7.91
N GLY A 298 22.05 12.06 -7.41
CA GLY A 298 21.57 13.42 -7.68
C GLY A 298 20.18 13.69 -7.10
N GLU A 299 19.42 14.63 -7.66
CA GLU A 299 17.99 14.81 -7.30
C GLU A 299 17.70 15.19 -5.83
N SER A 300 18.63 15.85 -5.14
CA SER A 300 18.53 16.13 -3.70
C SER A 300 17.20 16.79 -3.32
N THR A 301 16.74 17.77 -4.09
CA THR A 301 15.47 18.46 -3.82
C THR A 301 14.27 17.59 -4.11
N ASN A 302 14.27 16.83 -5.20
CA ASN A 302 13.18 15.91 -5.55
C ASN A 302 13.06 14.75 -4.56
N LYS A 303 14.19 14.21 -4.06
CA LYS A 303 14.23 13.24 -2.97
C LYS A 303 13.58 13.78 -1.72
N LEU A 304 13.99 14.98 -1.31
CA LEU A 304 13.50 15.61 -0.09
C LEU A 304 12.01 15.97 -0.22
N ALA A 305 11.59 16.54 -1.35
CA ALA A 305 10.20 16.86 -1.63
C ALA A 305 9.33 15.60 -1.63
N GLY A 306 9.79 14.51 -2.25
CA GLY A 306 9.12 13.21 -2.24
C GLY A 306 8.99 12.63 -0.83
N TYR A 307 10.08 12.63 -0.04
CA TYR A 307 10.10 12.13 1.33
C TYR A 307 9.16 12.93 2.25
N LEU A 308 9.19 14.26 2.16
CA LEU A 308 8.31 15.14 2.91
C LEU A 308 6.85 14.90 2.51
N ALA A 309 6.56 14.88 1.20
CA ALA A 309 5.21 14.59 0.75
C ALA A 309 4.69 13.25 1.25
N ALA A 310 5.48 12.17 1.17
CA ALA A 310 5.14 10.87 1.73
C ALA A 310 4.92 10.90 3.26
N THR A 311 5.68 11.73 3.99
CA THR A 311 5.51 11.95 5.44
C THR A 311 4.20 12.67 5.76
N SER A 312 3.75 13.58 4.89
CA SER A 312 2.53 14.37 5.09
C SER A 312 1.24 13.53 5.17
N ARG A 313 1.28 12.22 4.87
CA ARG A 313 0.17 11.27 5.08
C ARG A 313 -0.38 11.29 6.51
N LYS A 314 0.46 11.65 7.49
CA LYS A 314 0.09 11.77 8.91
C LYS A 314 -0.58 13.10 9.27
N LEU A 315 -0.62 14.06 8.34
CA LEU A 315 -1.32 15.33 8.51
C LEU A 315 -2.78 15.23 8.03
N ALA A 316 -3.61 16.17 8.47
CA ALA A 316 -5.01 16.26 8.05
C ALA A 316 -5.19 16.51 6.54
N LYS A 317 -4.23 17.20 5.91
CA LYS A 317 -4.24 17.52 4.47
C LYS A 317 -2.89 17.17 3.84
N PRO A 318 -2.69 15.92 3.39
CA PRO A 318 -1.44 15.47 2.79
C PRO A 318 -1.12 16.18 1.46
N LEU A 319 0.17 16.25 1.15
CA LEU A 319 0.71 16.72 -0.13
C LEU A 319 0.63 15.60 -1.17
N ALA A 320 -0.18 15.83 -2.20
CA ALA A 320 -0.16 15.01 -3.40
C ALA A 320 1.04 15.39 -4.28
N ILE A 321 1.70 14.41 -4.88
CA ILE A 321 2.83 14.62 -5.78
C ILE A 321 2.66 13.85 -7.08
N VAL A 322 3.20 14.42 -8.15
CA VAL A 322 3.32 13.79 -9.46
C VAL A 322 4.74 13.95 -9.96
N ILE A 323 5.41 12.84 -10.30
CA ILE A 323 6.69 12.91 -11.01
C ILE A 323 6.39 12.90 -12.51
N GLN A 324 6.83 13.94 -13.20
CA GLN A 324 6.64 14.14 -14.63
C GLN A 324 8.01 14.23 -15.31
N SER A 325 8.25 13.37 -16.31
CA SER A 325 9.47 13.44 -17.14
C SER A 325 9.31 12.64 -18.44
N SER A 326 10.35 12.52 -19.25
CA SER A 326 10.37 11.64 -20.42
C SER A 326 10.47 10.15 -20.04
N SER A 327 10.04 9.24 -20.93
CA SER A 327 10.12 7.80 -20.66
C SER A 327 11.56 7.39 -20.34
N SER A 328 11.74 6.46 -19.40
CA SER A 328 13.06 5.97 -18.95
C SER A 328 13.96 6.96 -18.19
N ALA A 329 13.52 8.19 -17.91
CA ALA A 329 14.31 9.15 -17.13
C ALA A 329 14.49 8.80 -15.63
N GLY A 330 13.89 7.72 -15.12
CA GLY A 330 14.06 7.29 -13.73
C GLY A 330 12.92 7.68 -12.76
N LYS A 331 11.73 8.02 -13.26
CA LYS A 331 10.54 8.34 -12.43
C LYS A 331 10.20 7.26 -11.41
N THR A 332 10.07 6.03 -11.89
CA THR A 332 9.73 4.88 -11.06
C THR A 332 10.85 4.62 -10.05
N SER A 333 12.10 4.85 -10.42
CA SER A 333 13.24 4.73 -9.51
C SER A 333 13.15 5.73 -8.35
N LEU A 334 12.84 7.00 -8.63
CA LEU A 334 12.66 8.02 -7.59
C LEU A 334 11.46 7.70 -6.69
N MET A 335 10.32 7.32 -7.28
CA MET A 335 9.14 6.88 -6.54
C MET A 335 9.46 5.69 -5.62
N ASP A 336 10.06 4.63 -6.17
CA ASP A 336 10.34 3.40 -5.44
C ASP A 336 11.31 3.63 -4.29
N ALA A 337 12.29 4.50 -4.49
CA ALA A 337 13.24 4.80 -3.45
C ALA A 337 12.62 5.63 -2.31
N VAL A 338 11.76 6.62 -2.61
CA VAL A 338 10.99 7.33 -1.57
C VAL A 338 10.07 6.37 -0.82
N LEU A 339 9.30 5.54 -1.55
CA LEU A 339 8.38 4.58 -0.95
C LEU A 339 9.12 3.52 -0.10
N SER A 340 10.36 3.15 -0.48
CA SER A 340 11.16 2.20 0.29
C SER A 340 11.59 2.72 1.67
N MET A 341 11.58 4.05 1.87
CA MET A 341 11.85 4.67 3.16
C MET A 341 10.60 4.77 4.05
N MET A 342 9.42 4.43 3.53
CA MET A 342 8.14 4.48 4.23
C MET A 342 7.77 3.08 4.75
N PRO A 343 7.09 2.97 5.90
CA PRO A 343 6.62 1.68 6.41
C PRO A 343 5.75 0.99 5.36
N SER A 344 5.99 -0.29 5.08
CA SER A 344 5.26 -1.02 4.04
C SER A 344 3.76 -1.14 4.34
N GLU A 345 3.38 -1.12 5.61
CA GLU A 345 2.00 -1.09 6.08
C GLU A 345 1.25 0.22 5.77
N ASP A 346 2.00 1.30 5.52
CA ASP A 346 1.51 2.63 5.18
C ASP A 346 1.54 2.90 3.66
N VAL A 347 1.95 1.93 2.83
CA VAL A 347 2.10 2.09 1.38
C VAL A 347 1.18 1.14 0.61
N ASN A 348 0.26 1.70 -0.16
CA ASN A 348 -0.60 0.99 -1.10
C ASN A 348 -0.14 1.31 -2.53
N ARG A 349 0.68 0.43 -3.11
CA ARG A 349 1.21 0.58 -4.48
C ARG A 349 0.37 -0.21 -5.47
N PHE A 350 -0.04 0.44 -6.57
CA PHE A 350 -0.75 -0.17 -7.68
C PHE A 350 -0.02 0.09 -9.01
N SER A 351 0.23 -0.97 -9.77
CA SER A 351 0.81 -0.84 -11.12
C SER A 351 -0.26 -0.43 -12.14
N GLY A 352 -1.48 -0.95 -12.02
CA GLY A 352 -2.63 -0.56 -12.83
C GLY A 352 -3.93 -0.87 -12.08
N MET A 353 -4.92 0.01 -12.19
CA MET A 353 -6.15 -0.09 -11.41
C MET A 353 -7.34 0.51 -12.18
N THR A 354 -8.47 -0.19 -12.18
CA THR A 354 -9.72 0.36 -12.72
C THR A 354 -10.22 1.49 -11.81
N GLY A 355 -10.74 2.60 -12.36
CA GLY A 355 -11.21 3.71 -11.53
C GLY A 355 -12.29 3.34 -10.50
N GLN A 356 -13.01 2.25 -10.76
CA GLN A 356 -14.03 1.72 -9.88
C GLN A 356 -13.46 1.02 -8.64
N SER A 357 -12.30 0.34 -8.71
CA SER A 357 -11.80 -0.44 -7.58
C SER A 357 -11.41 0.39 -6.37
N LEU A 358 -11.09 1.68 -6.54
CA LEU A 358 -10.87 2.61 -5.42
C LEU A 358 -12.11 2.75 -4.54
N PHE A 359 -13.32 2.66 -5.10
CA PHE A 359 -14.57 2.79 -4.36
C PHE A 359 -14.91 1.52 -3.56
N TYR A 360 -14.27 0.39 -3.84
CA TYR A 360 -14.53 -0.89 -3.15
C TYR A 360 -13.43 -1.25 -2.14
N LEU A 361 -12.49 -0.34 -1.90
CA LEU A 361 -11.51 -0.49 -0.84
C LEU A 361 -12.18 -0.40 0.52
N ASP A 362 -11.66 -1.13 1.51
CA ASP A 362 -12.15 -1.01 2.88
C ASP A 362 -11.91 0.42 3.39
N SER A 363 -12.82 0.93 4.22
CA SER A 363 -12.85 2.35 4.61
C SER A 363 -11.54 2.85 5.22
N ASP A 364 -10.89 2.01 6.01
CA ASP A 364 -9.63 2.32 6.72
C ASP A 364 -8.37 1.90 5.93
N SER A 365 -8.53 1.32 4.73
CA SER A 365 -7.40 0.71 4.00
C SER A 365 -6.41 1.72 3.43
N ILE A 366 -6.83 2.98 3.21
CA ILE A 366 -6.02 4.06 2.64
C ILE A 366 -5.81 5.25 3.59
N ARG A 367 -6.49 5.25 4.74
CA ARG A 367 -6.43 6.34 5.72
C ARG A 367 -5.04 6.45 6.33
N HIS A 368 -4.48 7.66 6.29
CA HIS A 368 -3.10 7.96 6.68
C HIS A 368 -2.03 7.14 5.94
N LYS A 369 -2.35 6.66 4.74
CA LYS A 369 -1.44 5.89 3.87
C LYS A 369 -1.06 6.64 2.60
N ILE A 370 -0.09 6.09 1.91
CA ILE A 370 0.38 6.52 0.59
C ILE A 370 -0.29 5.66 -0.47
N LEU A 371 -1.08 6.30 -1.32
CA LEU A 371 -1.64 5.72 -2.53
C LEU A 371 -0.71 6.02 -3.71
N ALA A 372 0.02 5.00 -4.12
CA ALA A 372 1.08 5.07 -5.11
C ALA A 372 0.63 4.46 -6.45
N ILE A 373 0.59 5.24 -7.53
CA ILE A 373 0.15 4.80 -8.88
C ILE A 373 1.23 5.14 -9.90
N ALA A 374 1.84 4.11 -10.50
CA ALA A 374 3.04 4.25 -11.31
C ALA A 374 2.80 4.40 -12.84
N GLU A 375 1.60 4.12 -13.35
CA GLU A 375 1.32 4.09 -14.79
C GLU A 375 0.26 5.11 -15.22
N ASP A 376 0.47 5.71 -16.41
CA ASP A 376 -0.43 6.73 -16.99
C ASP A 376 -1.87 6.23 -17.16
N GLU A 377 -2.03 4.97 -17.57
CA GLU A 377 -3.34 4.37 -17.76
C GLU A 377 -4.10 4.21 -16.43
N GLY A 378 -3.38 3.86 -15.35
CA GLY A 378 -3.95 3.81 -14.01
C GLY A 378 -4.45 5.18 -13.54
N ILE A 379 -3.73 6.26 -13.85
CA ILE A 379 -4.14 7.63 -13.54
C ILE A 379 -5.39 8.01 -14.34
N ARG A 380 -5.41 7.73 -15.65
CA ARG A 380 -6.57 8.05 -16.52
C ARG A 380 -7.84 7.36 -16.04
N GLN A 381 -7.76 6.08 -15.68
CA GLN A 381 -8.91 5.33 -15.20
C GLN A 381 -9.37 5.81 -13.82
N ALA A 382 -8.45 6.18 -12.91
CA ALA A 382 -8.75 6.57 -11.53
C ALA A 382 -8.93 8.08 -11.30
N SER A 383 -8.75 8.93 -12.32
CA SER A 383 -8.70 10.39 -12.19
C SER A 383 -9.88 10.97 -11.40
N TYR A 384 -11.11 10.53 -11.66
CA TYR A 384 -12.29 11.01 -10.95
C TYR A 384 -12.24 10.73 -9.45
N ALA A 385 -11.91 9.49 -9.05
CA ALA A 385 -11.80 9.12 -7.64
C ALA A 385 -10.63 9.85 -6.96
N LEU A 386 -9.48 9.99 -7.64
CA LEU A 386 -8.35 10.74 -7.10
C LEU A 386 -8.69 12.21 -6.85
N LYS A 387 -9.50 12.84 -7.74
CA LYS A 387 -9.95 14.22 -7.54
C LYS A 387 -10.84 14.37 -6.31
N LEU A 388 -11.81 13.47 -6.13
CA LEU A 388 -12.68 13.45 -4.96
C LEU A 388 -11.89 13.25 -3.66
N LEU A 389 -10.94 12.31 -3.63
CA LEU A 389 -10.07 12.11 -2.47
C LEU A 389 -9.27 13.36 -2.11
N GLN A 390 -8.81 14.12 -3.11
CA GLN A 390 -8.06 15.36 -2.85
C GLN A 390 -8.94 16.52 -2.40
N SER A 391 -10.18 16.61 -2.89
CA SER A 391 -11.08 17.73 -2.58
C SER A 391 -11.91 17.50 -1.32
N GLU A 392 -12.44 16.29 -1.14
CA GLU A 392 -13.42 15.93 -0.11
C GLU A 392 -12.79 15.10 1.01
N GLY A 393 -11.66 14.45 0.76
CA GLY A 393 -11.00 13.59 1.74
C GLY A 393 -11.69 12.25 1.96
N GLU A 394 -12.74 11.93 1.20
CA GLU A 394 -13.47 10.67 1.24
C GLU A 394 -14.02 10.29 -0.14
N LEU A 395 -14.36 9.01 -0.32
CA LEU A 395 -15.11 8.50 -1.48
C LEU A 395 -16.39 7.84 -1.00
N ARG A 396 -17.51 8.22 -1.61
CA ARG A 396 -18.80 7.57 -1.38
C ARG A 396 -19.37 7.10 -2.71
N HIS A 397 -19.73 5.83 -2.77
CA HIS A 397 -20.33 5.25 -3.97
C HIS A 397 -21.39 4.21 -3.58
N ALA A 398 -22.58 4.37 -4.14
CA ALA A 398 -23.69 3.45 -3.92
C ALA A 398 -23.82 2.50 -5.11
N THR A 399 -23.83 1.20 -4.85
CA THR A 399 -24.10 0.17 -5.86
C THR A 399 -25.38 -0.57 -5.55
N VAL A 400 -26.07 -1.06 -6.58
CA VAL A 400 -27.27 -1.89 -6.38
C VAL A 400 -26.83 -3.35 -6.31
N GLY A 401 -26.79 -3.90 -5.09
CA GLY A 401 -26.56 -5.32 -4.84
C GLY A 401 -27.87 -6.09 -4.70
N ARG A 402 -27.78 -7.42 -4.67
CA ARG A 402 -28.89 -8.24 -4.15
C ARG A 402 -28.68 -8.42 -2.65
N GLY A 403 -29.68 -8.03 -1.87
CA GLY A 403 -29.74 -8.30 -0.44
C GLY A 403 -29.87 -9.80 -0.15
N GLU A 404 -29.67 -10.19 1.11
CA GLU A 404 -29.79 -11.58 1.56
C GLU A 404 -31.21 -12.15 1.35
N ASP A 405 -32.21 -11.29 1.20
CA ASP A 405 -33.61 -11.60 0.88
C ASP A 405 -33.91 -11.73 -0.63
N GLY A 406 -32.88 -11.56 -1.48
CA GLY A 406 -32.99 -11.62 -2.94
C GLY A 406 -33.56 -10.37 -3.59
N ARG A 407 -33.89 -9.31 -2.81
CA ARG A 407 -34.35 -8.02 -3.34
C ARG A 407 -33.15 -7.13 -3.68
N SER A 408 -33.37 -6.18 -4.59
CA SER A 408 -32.38 -5.14 -4.86
C SER A 408 -32.20 -4.28 -3.61
N GLN A 409 -30.98 -4.24 -3.08
CA GLN A 409 -30.60 -3.42 -1.93
C GLN A 409 -29.40 -2.57 -2.32
N THR A 410 -29.49 -1.28 -2.06
CA THR A 410 -28.36 -0.35 -2.24
C THR A 410 -27.30 -0.68 -1.19
N GLN A 411 -26.09 -1.00 -1.65
CA GLN A 411 -24.90 -1.14 -0.83
C GLN A 411 -24.07 0.13 -1.00
N GLU A 412 -23.84 0.84 0.10
CA GLU A 412 -22.97 2.00 0.14
C GLU A 412 -21.54 1.55 0.44
N HIS A 413 -20.62 1.96 -0.42
CA HIS A 413 -19.19 1.85 -0.18
C HIS A 413 -18.66 3.22 0.20
N HIS A 414 -17.92 3.25 1.30
CA HIS A 414 -17.32 4.46 1.85
C HIS A 414 -15.84 4.22 2.09
N VAL A 415 -15.01 5.09 1.54
CA VAL A 415 -13.56 5.07 1.71
C VAL A 415 -13.13 6.38 2.35
N GLU A 416 -12.44 6.31 3.47
CA GLU A 416 -12.08 7.48 4.26
C GLU A 416 -10.58 7.80 4.10
N GLY A 417 -10.28 9.06 3.81
CA GLY A 417 -8.93 9.61 3.91
C GLY A 417 -8.64 10.12 5.33
N PRO A 418 -7.63 10.99 5.51
CA PRO A 418 -6.78 11.58 4.49
C PRO A 418 -5.76 10.58 3.93
N THR A 419 -5.45 10.70 2.63
CA THR A 419 -4.50 9.83 1.91
C THR A 419 -3.49 10.70 1.16
N GLN A 420 -2.21 10.33 1.24
CA GLN A 420 -1.17 10.91 0.42
C GLN A 420 -1.22 10.26 -0.96
N ILE A 421 -1.19 11.05 -2.03
CA ILE A 421 -1.24 10.54 -3.39
C ILE A 421 0.13 10.73 -4.05
N PHE A 422 0.69 9.65 -4.59
CA PHE A 422 1.97 9.62 -5.27
C PHE A 422 1.77 9.07 -6.68
N LEU A 423 1.88 9.94 -7.68
CA LEU A 423 1.70 9.59 -9.09
C LEU A 423 3.02 9.69 -9.86
N THR A 424 3.16 8.90 -10.91
CA THR A 424 4.19 9.12 -11.94
C THR A 424 3.53 9.18 -13.31
N THR A 425 3.92 10.13 -14.14
CA THR A 425 3.36 10.28 -15.49
C THR A 425 4.40 10.57 -16.57
N THR A 426 4.20 10.02 -17.76
CA THR A 426 4.96 10.40 -18.96
C THR A 426 4.22 11.42 -19.82
N ALA A 427 2.90 11.54 -19.66
CA ALA A 427 2.05 12.33 -20.52
C ALA A 427 1.82 13.75 -19.98
N LEU A 428 1.85 14.73 -20.88
CA LEU A 428 1.34 16.09 -20.61
C LEU A 428 -0.21 16.14 -20.59
N ASP A 429 -0.87 15.09 -21.07
CA ASP A 429 -2.32 15.00 -21.30
C ASP A 429 -3.06 14.26 -20.17
N VAL A 430 -2.63 14.49 -18.93
CA VAL A 430 -3.39 14.08 -17.73
C VAL A 430 -4.36 15.21 -17.38
N ASP A 431 -5.44 14.87 -16.68
CA ASP A 431 -6.43 15.84 -16.17
C ASP A 431 -5.72 17.03 -15.46
N GLU A 432 -5.79 18.22 -16.06
CA GLU A 432 -5.14 19.43 -15.55
C GLU A 432 -5.62 19.78 -14.14
N GLU A 433 -6.86 19.43 -13.80
CA GLU A 433 -7.44 19.67 -12.49
C GLU A 433 -6.76 18.82 -11.41
N LEU A 434 -6.42 17.57 -11.74
CA LEU A 434 -5.66 16.66 -10.88
C LEU A 434 -4.21 17.13 -10.73
N ILE A 435 -3.51 17.41 -11.84
CA ILE A 435 -2.12 17.85 -11.82
C ILE A 435 -1.97 19.17 -11.04
N ASN A 436 -2.86 20.13 -11.26
CA ASN A 436 -2.80 21.42 -10.59
C ASN A 436 -2.99 21.34 -9.07
N ARG A 437 -3.39 20.19 -8.52
CA ARG A 437 -3.47 19.92 -7.08
C ARG A 437 -2.27 19.14 -6.54
N CYS A 438 -1.42 18.61 -7.40
CA CYS A 438 -0.16 17.96 -7.02
C CYS A 438 1.02 18.97 -7.00
N LEU A 439 2.07 18.65 -6.25
CA LEU A 439 3.41 19.17 -6.53
C LEU A 439 3.99 18.39 -7.71
N ILE A 440 4.53 19.11 -8.70
CA ILE A 440 5.09 18.51 -9.92
C ILE A 440 6.59 18.41 -9.72
N LEU A 441 7.11 17.18 -9.70
CA LEU A 441 8.54 16.91 -9.63
C LEU A 441 9.04 16.57 -11.04
N THR A 442 9.98 17.35 -11.55
CA THR A 442 10.63 17.08 -12.84
C THR A 442 11.99 16.44 -12.60
N VAL A 443 12.25 15.31 -13.24
CA VAL A 443 13.53 14.59 -13.13
C VAL A 443 14.59 15.28 -13.99
N ASP A 444 15.82 15.35 -13.51
CA ASP A 444 16.99 15.87 -14.19
C ASP A 444 17.43 14.90 -15.30
N GLU A 445 17.27 15.36 -16.54
CA GLU A 445 17.63 14.62 -17.77
C GLU A 445 18.97 15.11 -18.36
N SER A 446 19.81 15.80 -17.57
CA SER A 446 21.11 16.30 -18.02
C SER A 446 22.13 15.19 -18.30
N ASP A 447 23.07 15.47 -19.19
CA ASP A 447 24.16 14.55 -19.52
C ASP A 447 25.02 14.22 -18.28
N SER A 448 25.27 15.22 -17.43
CA SER A 448 26.02 15.04 -16.17
C SER A 448 25.30 14.09 -15.20
N GLN A 449 23.98 14.21 -15.09
CA GLN A 449 23.19 13.34 -14.25
C GLN A 449 23.14 11.91 -14.81
N THR A 450 23.02 11.80 -16.13
CA THR A 450 23.06 10.50 -16.83
C THR A 450 24.39 9.78 -16.60
N ASP A 451 25.52 10.47 -16.71
CA ASP A 451 26.85 9.87 -16.46
C ASP A 451 27.03 9.46 -14.99
N ALA A 452 26.53 10.26 -14.05
CA ALA A 452 26.55 9.94 -12.63
C ALA A 452 25.73 8.68 -12.32
N ILE A 453 24.54 8.53 -12.91
CA ILE A 453 23.70 7.33 -12.81
C ILE A 453 24.43 6.11 -13.40
N GLN A 454 25.00 6.23 -14.60
CA GLN A 454 25.73 5.13 -15.23
C GLN A 454 26.96 4.69 -14.44
N SER A 455 27.68 5.63 -13.83
CA SER A 455 28.82 5.35 -12.96
C SER A 455 28.41 4.50 -11.75
N LYS A 456 27.32 4.88 -11.07
CA LYS A 456 26.82 4.11 -9.93
C LYS A 456 26.22 2.76 -10.33
N GLN A 457 25.60 2.67 -11.50
CA GLN A 457 25.17 1.39 -12.05
C GLN A 457 26.36 0.47 -12.29
N ARG A 458 27.49 0.97 -12.83
CA ARG A 458 28.73 0.18 -12.99
C ARG A 458 29.27 -0.30 -11.65
N GLU A 459 29.29 0.57 -10.64
CA GLU A 459 29.68 0.21 -9.26
C GLU A 459 28.80 -0.91 -8.69
N SER A 460 27.51 -0.96 -9.05
CA SER A 460 26.62 -2.04 -8.58
C SER A 460 26.97 -3.43 -9.11
N PHE A 461 27.85 -3.54 -10.11
CA PHE A 461 28.35 -4.82 -10.64
C PHE A 461 29.77 -5.16 -10.17
N THR A 462 30.35 -4.41 -9.22
CA THR A 462 31.67 -4.73 -8.62
C THR A 462 31.52 -5.57 -7.34
N HIS A 463 32.62 -6.17 -6.86
CA HIS A 463 32.63 -7.07 -5.70
C HIS A 463 32.18 -6.40 -4.39
N ASP A 464 32.28 -5.07 -4.30
CA ASP A 464 31.90 -4.25 -3.14
C ASP A 464 30.36 -4.13 -2.94
N PHE A 465 29.56 -4.66 -3.89
CA PHE A 465 28.11 -4.55 -3.92
C PHE A 465 27.38 -5.14 -2.69
N THR A 466 27.97 -6.15 -2.04
CA THR A 466 27.29 -6.86 -0.94
C THR A 466 27.23 -6.01 0.33
N GLU A 467 28.27 -5.23 0.62
CA GLU A 467 28.28 -4.32 1.78
C GLU A 467 27.32 -3.14 1.57
N HIS A 468 27.29 -2.57 0.36
CA HIS A 468 26.36 -1.49 0.00
C HIS A 468 24.90 -1.93 0.06
N GLY A 469 24.57 -3.15 -0.38
CA GLY A 469 23.22 -3.70 -0.30
C GLY A 469 22.74 -3.88 1.14
N TYR A 470 23.63 -4.35 2.03
CA TYR A 470 23.32 -4.51 3.45
C TYR A 470 23.08 -3.16 4.14
N LEU A 471 23.96 -2.18 3.90
CA LEU A 471 23.82 -0.81 4.42
C LEU A 471 22.50 -0.17 3.94
N ALA A 472 22.18 -0.28 2.65
CA ALA A 472 20.92 0.23 2.11
C ALA A 472 19.70 -0.42 2.78
N GLY A 473 19.76 -1.72 3.08
CA GLY A 473 18.72 -2.42 3.84
C GLY A 473 18.54 -1.88 5.26
N GLN A 474 19.65 -1.61 5.96
CA GLN A 474 19.62 -1.02 7.30
C GLN A 474 19.07 0.40 7.30
N LEU A 475 19.52 1.27 6.38
CA LEU A 475 19.05 2.64 6.27
C LEU A 475 17.54 2.71 5.96
N LYS A 476 17.04 1.85 5.06
CA LYS A 476 15.59 1.74 4.80
C LYS A 476 14.82 1.39 6.07
N ARG A 477 15.27 0.38 6.82
CA ARG A 477 14.64 0.00 8.10
C ARG A 477 14.69 1.14 9.12
N LEU A 478 15.81 1.84 9.23
CA LEU A 478 15.98 3.00 10.10
C LEU A 478 14.94 4.08 9.78
N HIS A 479 14.78 4.46 8.51
CA HIS A 479 13.78 5.44 8.10
C HIS A 479 12.34 4.95 8.30
N GLN A 480 12.04 3.69 8.00
CA GLN A 480 10.71 3.11 8.26
C GLN A 480 10.38 3.16 9.76
N ASN A 481 11.34 2.82 10.62
CA ASN A 481 11.17 2.87 12.07
C ASN A 481 11.02 4.31 12.56
N ALA A 482 11.81 5.26 12.05
CA ALA A 482 11.64 6.68 12.33
C ALA A 482 10.24 7.18 11.94
N GLN A 483 9.73 6.77 10.77
CA GLN A 483 8.38 7.11 10.32
C GLN A 483 7.28 6.51 11.21
N ARG A 484 7.49 5.31 11.79
CA ARG A 484 6.57 4.71 12.78
C ARG A 484 6.51 5.53 14.08
N LEU A 485 7.63 6.12 14.50
CA LEU A 485 7.74 6.89 15.73
C LEU A 485 7.18 8.32 15.66
N LEU A 486 6.84 8.80 14.46
CA LEU A 486 6.16 10.10 14.30
C LEU A 486 4.73 10.00 14.84
N GLN A 487 4.43 10.83 15.84
CA GLN A 487 3.12 10.93 16.47
C GLN A 487 2.24 11.95 15.73
N PRO A 488 0.91 11.76 15.70
CA PRO A 488 -0.01 12.79 15.23
C PRO A 488 0.03 13.98 16.19
N VAL A 489 0.48 15.13 15.70
CA VAL A 489 0.55 16.39 16.46
C VAL A 489 0.10 17.53 15.56
N GLU A 490 -0.65 18.48 16.12
CA GLU A 490 -1.07 19.67 15.39
C GLU A 490 0.14 20.59 15.15
N VAL A 491 0.19 21.22 13.97
CA VAL A 491 1.27 22.13 13.60
C VAL A 491 0.70 23.53 13.44
N PHE A 492 1.15 24.43 14.31
CA PHE A 492 0.77 25.83 14.25
C PHE A 492 1.89 26.66 13.61
N ASN A 493 1.55 27.49 12.64
CA ASN A 493 2.50 28.40 12.03
C ASN A 493 2.30 29.83 12.57
N PRO A 494 3.08 30.27 13.56
CA PRO A 494 2.89 31.58 14.16
C PRO A 494 3.35 32.73 13.24
N PHE A 495 4.05 32.41 12.14
CA PHE A 495 4.48 33.35 11.11
C PHE A 495 3.52 33.42 9.92
N ALA A 496 2.43 32.63 9.90
CA ALA A 496 1.55 32.47 8.73
C ALA A 496 1.05 33.81 8.15
N THR A 497 0.70 34.77 9.00
CA THR A 497 0.19 36.09 8.58
C THR A 497 1.26 37.02 8.00
N GLN A 498 2.54 36.69 8.19
CA GLN A 498 3.68 37.44 7.64
C GLN A 498 4.15 36.86 6.30
N LEU A 499 3.77 35.62 5.98
CA LEU A 499 4.21 34.96 4.75
C LEU A 499 3.68 35.69 3.51
N THR A 500 4.55 35.87 2.53
CA THR A 500 4.18 36.40 1.21
C THR A 500 4.22 35.27 0.19
N PHE A 501 3.29 35.32 -0.77
CA PHE A 501 3.21 34.37 -1.87
C PHE A 501 2.60 35.10 -3.08
N PRO A 502 2.97 34.76 -4.32
CA PRO A 502 2.35 35.31 -5.52
C PRO A 502 0.82 35.25 -5.47
N ASN A 503 0.14 36.35 -5.80
CA ASN A 503 -1.34 36.44 -5.73
C ASN A 503 -2.00 36.85 -7.05
N HIS A 504 -1.24 36.94 -8.14
CA HIS A 504 -1.68 37.49 -9.41
C HIS A 504 -2.53 36.52 -10.27
N LYS A 505 -2.47 35.20 -10.00
CA LYS A 505 -3.23 34.16 -10.70
C LYS A 505 -4.06 33.33 -9.75
N THR A 506 -5.24 32.89 -10.19
CA THR A 506 -6.11 31.96 -9.43
C THR A 506 -5.40 30.67 -9.05
N ARG A 507 -4.51 30.15 -9.92
CA ARG A 507 -3.67 28.97 -9.65
C ARG A 507 -2.84 29.13 -8.37
N MET A 508 -2.33 30.33 -8.10
CA MET A 508 -1.47 30.59 -6.94
C MET A 508 -2.18 30.37 -5.60
N ARG A 509 -3.51 30.40 -5.56
CA ARG A 509 -4.26 30.03 -4.34
C ARG A 509 -4.03 28.57 -3.96
N ARG A 510 -3.95 27.67 -4.95
CA ARG A 510 -3.69 26.24 -4.73
C ARG A 510 -2.23 26.02 -4.35
N ASP A 511 -1.31 26.65 -5.07
CA ASP A 511 0.13 26.51 -4.81
C ASP A 511 0.51 27.12 -3.44
N HIS A 512 -0.19 28.16 -2.99
CA HIS A 512 -0.02 28.71 -1.65
C HIS A 512 -0.41 27.70 -0.56
N ILE A 513 -1.52 26.97 -0.72
CA ILE A 513 -1.90 25.92 0.23
C ILE A 513 -0.84 24.83 0.26
N LYS A 514 -0.31 24.40 -0.90
CA LYS A 514 0.79 23.41 -0.96
C LYS A 514 2.03 23.90 -0.23
N TYR A 515 2.39 25.17 -0.41
CA TYR A 515 3.51 25.80 0.29
C TYR A 515 3.33 25.82 1.81
N LEU A 516 2.14 26.18 2.31
CA LEU A 516 1.83 26.12 3.74
C LEU A 516 1.88 24.69 4.29
N THR A 517 1.32 23.72 3.57
CA THR A 517 1.37 22.31 3.97
C THR A 517 2.81 21.78 3.96
N LEU A 518 3.65 22.22 3.02
CA LEU A 518 5.07 21.88 2.98
C LEU A 518 5.80 22.38 4.23
N ILE A 519 5.59 23.66 4.62
CA ILE A 519 6.13 24.20 5.86
C ILE A 519 5.69 23.37 7.06
N ASN A 520 4.39 23.07 7.16
CA ASN A 520 3.85 22.29 8.27
C ASN A 520 4.43 20.87 8.31
N THR A 521 4.66 20.26 7.15
CA THR A 521 5.25 18.92 7.04
C THR A 521 6.71 18.90 7.49
N ILE A 522 7.49 19.94 7.19
CA ILE A 522 8.88 20.07 7.65
C ILE A 522 8.90 20.20 9.18
N ALA A 523 8.06 21.07 9.75
CA ALA A 523 7.95 21.20 11.20
C ALA A 523 7.47 19.91 11.88
N PHE A 524 6.50 19.20 11.27
CA PHE A 524 6.00 17.90 11.73
C PHE A 524 7.08 16.82 11.76
N LEU A 525 7.93 16.76 10.72
CA LEU A 525 9.04 15.81 10.68
C LEU A 525 10.07 16.12 11.79
N HIS A 526 10.27 17.41 12.10
CA HIS A 526 11.10 17.87 13.21
C HIS A 526 10.43 17.75 14.60
N GLN A 527 9.26 17.12 14.76
CA GLN A 527 8.50 17.12 16.04
C GLN A 527 9.34 16.70 17.27
N HIS A 528 10.31 15.77 17.11
CA HIS A 528 11.19 15.30 18.18
C HIS A 528 12.33 16.27 18.55
N GLN A 529 12.43 17.39 17.82
CA GLN A 529 13.36 18.51 18.05
C GLN A 529 12.63 19.76 18.53
N ARG A 530 11.29 19.72 18.60
CA ARG A 530 10.44 20.85 18.97
C ARG A 530 9.96 20.71 20.41
N THR A 531 9.63 21.87 20.99
CA THR A 531 8.90 21.90 22.26
C THR A 531 7.42 21.64 21.97
N ILE A 532 6.84 20.65 22.65
CA ILE A 532 5.39 20.40 22.59
C ILE A 532 4.70 21.42 23.48
N HIS A 533 3.73 22.11 22.91
CA HIS A 533 2.86 23.03 23.61
C HIS A 533 1.48 22.39 23.76
N SER A 534 0.73 22.80 24.78
CA SER A 534 -0.65 22.38 24.98
C SER A 534 -1.54 23.61 24.99
N ALA A 535 -2.59 23.59 24.17
CA ALA A 535 -3.65 24.58 24.21
C ALA A 535 -4.91 23.93 24.81
N GLN A 536 -5.61 24.68 25.65
CA GLN A 536 -6.89 24.26 26.20
C GLN A 536 -7.99 25.17 25.66
N GLN A 537 -8.90 24.61 24.88
CA GLN A 537 -10.07 25.31 24.35
C GLN A 537 -11.33 24.63 24.89
N GLY A 538 -11.88 25.18 25.98
CA GLY A 538 -12.94 24.52 26.74
C GLY A 538 -12.41 23.26 27.44
N ASP A 539 -13.10 22.13 27.26
CA ASP A 539 -12.73 20.83 27.82
C ASP A 539 -11.72 20.04 26.97
N ILE A 540 -11.34 20.54 25.78
CA ILE A 540 -10.42 19.86 24.87
C ILE A 540 -9.01 20.40 25.06
N SER A 541 -8.08 19.53 25.46
CA SER A 541 -6.65 19.79 25.44
C SER A 541 -6.04 19.27 24.14
N THR A 542 -5.36 20.13 23.38
CA THR A 542 -4.70 19.76 22.12
C THR A 542 -3.21 20.04 22.23
N GLU A 543 -2.39 19.05 21.92
CA GLU A 543 -0.94 19.19 21.81
C GLU A 543 -0.57 19.68 20.41
N PHE A 544 0.34 20.64 20.36
CA PHE A 544 0.79 21.24 19.12
C PHE A 544 2.26 21.63 19.17
N ILE A 545 2.88 21.73 18.00
CA ILE A 545 4.23 22.27 17.81
C ILE A 545 4.16 23.53 16.96
N ASN A 546 5.15 24.41 17.13
CA ASN A 546 5.26 25.64 16.35
C ASN A 546 6.26 25.46 15.20
N VAL A 547 5.91 26.03 14.04
CA VAL A 547 6.84 26.24 12.93
C VAL A 547 7.92 27.23 13.34
N GLU A 548 9.18 26.94 12.97
CA GLU A 548 10.31 27.85 13.13
C GLU A 548 10.73 28.51 11.81
N PRO A 549 11.45 29.65 11.85
CA PRO A 549 11.94 30.31 10.64
C PRO A 549 12.80 29.41 9.72
N GLY A 550 13.52 28.44 10.30
CA GLY A 550 14.30 27.46 9.55
C GLY A 550 13.43 26.56 8.66
N ASP A 551 12.25 26.17 9.14
CA ASP A 551 11.32 25.34 8.36
C ASP A 551 10.82 26.12 7.12
N ILE A 552 10.60 27.43 7.27
CA ILE A 552 10.20 28.35 6.18
C ILE A 552 11.34 28.52 5.17
N ALA A 553 12.59 28.63 5.64
CA ALA A 553 13.75 28.73 4.77
C ALA A 553 13.91 27.46 3.89
N ILE A 554 13.76 26.29 4.49
CA ILE A 554 13.79 25.00 3.77
C ILE A 554 12.63 24.92 2.78
N ALA A 555 11.41 25.27 3.20
CA ALA A 555 10.25 25.29 2.32
C ALA A 555 10.43 26.25 1.14
N ASN A 556 11.05 27.41 1.34
CA ASN A 556 11.37 28.36 0.27
C ASN A 556 12.33 27.75 -0.77
N GLY A 557 13.36 27.03 -0.32
CA GLY A 557 14.29 26.34 -1.22
C GLY A 557 13.58 25.31 -2.09
N ILE A 558 12.82 24.40 -1.46
CA ILE A 558 12.07 23.35 -2.16
C ILE A 558 11.01 23.95 -3.08
N ALA A 559 10.22 24.93 -2.61
CA ALA A 559 9.19 25.58 -3.42
C ALA A 559 9.78 26.36 -4.59
N GLY A 560 10.96 26.97 -4.43
CA GLY A 560 11.68 27.63 -5.51
C GLY A 560 12.00 26.67 -6.66
N GLU A 561 12.34 25.42 -6.35
CA GLU A 561 12.69 24.42 -7.35
C GLU A 561 11.46 23.70 -7.92
N VAL A 562 10.51 23.31 -7.07
CA VAL A 562 9.35 22.47 -7.42
C VAL A 562 8.16 23.26 -7.95
N LEU A 563 7.97 24.50 -7.47
CA LEU A 563 6.87 25.39 -7.89
C LEU A 563 7.35 26.56 -8.74
N GLY A 564 8.67 26.78 -8.79
CA GLY A 564 9.26 27.89 -9.52
C GLY A 564 9.34 27.68 -11.02
N ARG A 565 9.80 28.72 -11.70
CA ARG A 565 10.10 28.71 -13.14
C ARG A 565 11.59 28.98 -13.32
N SER A 566 12.20 28.41 -14.37
CA SER A 566 13.58 28.75 -14.74
C SER A 566 13.61 29.99 -15.65
N LEU A 567 14.66 30.81 -15.50
CA LEU A 567 14.93 31.89 -16.46
C LEU A 567 15.36 31.38 -17.84
N ASP A 568 15.76 30.12 -17.97
CA ASP A 568 16.20 29.53 -19.25
C ASP A 568 15.06 29.37 -20.25
N GLU A 569 13.80 29.36 -19.77
CA GLU A 569 12.61 29.41 -20.62
C GLU A 569 12.45 30.76 -21.35
N LEU A 570 13.12 31.81 -20.86
CA LEU A 570 13.11 33.12 -21.51
C LEU A 570 14.06 33.15 -22.70
N ALA A 571 13.54 33.62 -23.84
CA ALA A 571 14.39 33.95 -24.98
C ALA A 571 15.56 34.87 -24.53
N PRO A 572 16.81 34.69 -25.02
CA PRO A 572 18.00 35.35 -24.48
C PRO A 572 17.87 36.88 -24.35
N GLN A 573 17.24 37.53 -25.32
CA GLN A 573 16.97 38.97 -25.30
C GLN A 573 15.93 39.35 -24.23
N THR A 574 14.90 38.53 -24.02
CA THR A 574 13.92 38.75 -22.94
C THR A 574 14.58 38.62 -21.56
N ARG A 575 15.46 37.63 -21.37
CA ARG A 575 16.24 37.46 -20.13
C ARG A 575 17.19 38.63 -19.88
N ASN A 576 17.90 39.09 -20.91
CA ASN A 576 18.76 40.27 -20.81
C ASN A 576 17.95 41.52 -20.40
N LEU A 577 16.79 41.73 -21.03
CA LEU A 577 15.90 42.83 -20.65
C LEU A 577 15.44 42.72 -19.19
N LEU A 578 15.07 41.52 -18.72
CA LEU A 578 14.66 41.29 -17.34
C LEU A 578 15.76 41.64 -16.33
N GLY A 579 17.01 41.23 -16.60
CA GLY A 579 18.17 41.59 -15.78
C GLY A 579 18.40 43.11 -15.73
N ARG A 580 18.35 43.79 -16.88
CA ARG A 580 18.49 45.25 -16.93
C ARG A 580 17.31 45.99 -16.28
N LEU A 581 16.10 45.45 -16.38
CA LEU A 581 14.92 45.97 -15.69
C LEU A 581 15.06 45.85 -14.18
N HIS A 582 15.61 44.74 -13.69
CA HIS A 582 15.94 44.54 -12.29
C HIS A 582 16.90 45.63 -11.80
N ASP A 583 18.02 45.80 -12.49
CA ASP A 583 19.03 46.80 -12.10
C ASP A 583 18.47 48.23 -12.17
N PHE A 584 17.64 48.53 -13.18
CA PHE A 584 16.93 49.81 -13.33
C PHE A 584 15.96 50.08 -12.17
N VAL A 585 15.12 49.11 -11.81
CA VAL A 585 14.17 49.26 -10.71
C VAL A 585 14.90 49.37 -9.37
N ASP A 586 15.89 48.53 -9.11
CA ASP A 586 16.64 48.56 -7.85
C ASP A 586 17.38 49.89 -7.65
N SER A 587 18.06 50.39 -8.69
CA SER A 587 18.76 51.69 -8.64
C SER A 587 17.82 52.86 -8.38
N ASN A 588 16.67 52.91 -9.07
CA ASN A 588 15.70 54.00 -8.92
C ASN A 588 14.86 53.91 -7.64
N SER A 589 14.55 52.70 -7.18
CA SER A 589 13.86 52.50 -5.90
C SER A 589 14.72 53.01 -4.74
N ARG A 590 16.03 52.71 -4.77
CA ARG A 590 17.00 53.19 -3.77
C ARG A 590 17.19 54.71 -3.83
N SER A 591 17.29 55.30 -5.02
CA SER A 591 17.51 56.75 -5.15
C SER A 591 16.31 57.57 -4.66
N ILE A 592 15.09 57.05 -4.80
CA ILE A 592 13.84 57.74 -4.40
C ILE A 592 13.41 57.32 -2.97
N GLY A 593 14.04 56.32 -2.37
CA GLY A 593 13.69 55.81 -1.04
C GLY A 593 12.35 55.09 -0.99
N LEU A 594 11.88 54.55 -2.12
CA LEU A 594 10.64 53.79 -2.21
C LEU A 594 10.91 52.30 -2.05
N PRO A 595 9.98 51.53 -1.45
CA PRO A 595 9.94 50.07 -1.55
C PRO A 595 9.83 49.63 -3.01
N ARG A 596 10.49 48.52 -3.35
CA ARG A 596 10.57 48.01 -4.74
C ARG A 596 9.21 47.66 -5.32
N ASP A 597 8.36 47.04 -4.52
CA ASP A 597 6.96 46.68 -4.82
C ASP A 597 6.04 47.91 -4.96
N ALA A 598 6.47 49.09 -4.50
CA ALA A 598 5.78 50.36 -4.74
C ALA A 598 6.30 51.11 -5.97
N PHE A 599 7.44 50.71 -6.54
CA PHE A 599 8.02 51.39 -7.70
C PHE A 599 7.19 51.11 -8.97
N ARG A 600 6.86 52.16 -9.71
CA ARG A 600 6.07 52.09 -10.95
C ARG A 600 6.84 52.75 -12.08
N PHE A 601 6.86 52.12 -13.25
CA PHE A 601 7.56 52.62 -14.43
C PHE A 601 6.73 52.45 -15.70
N THR A 602 7.15 53.09 -16.78
CA THR A 602 6.49 53.04 -18.08
C THR A 602 7.46 52.61 -19.17
N ARG A 603 6.94 52.22 -20.35
CA ARG A 603 7.80 51.86 -21.50
C ARG A 603 8.81 52.94 -21.87
N ARG A 604 8.42 54.22 -21.73
CA ARG A 604 9.30 55.36 -21.99
C ARG A 604 10.49 55.39 -21.04
N ASP A 605 10.25 55.17 -19.75
CA ASP A 605 11.29 55.23 -18.72
C ASP A 605 12.30 54.08 -18.92
N VAL A 606 11.80 52.88 -19.25
CA VAL A 606 12.62 51.72 -19.62
C VAL A 606 13.44 52.01 -20.88
N ARG A 607 12.87 52.69 -21.87
CA ARG A 607 13.57 53.06 -23.11
C ARG A 607 14.70 54.03 -22.89
N GLU A 608 14.46 55.05 -22.06
CA GLU A 608 15.45 56.07 -21.71
C GLU A 608 16.60 55.47 -20.89
N ALA A 609 16.33 54.48 -20.03
CA ALA A 609 17.36 53.85 -19.21
C ALA A 609 18.14 52.71 -19.91
N ILE A 610 17.46 51.87 -20.70
CA ILE A 610 18.03 50.62 -21.25
C ILE A 610 18.52 50.81 -22.70
N HIS A 611 18.14 51.91 -23.35
CA HIS A 611 18.50 52.27 -24.73
C HIS A 611 18.14 51.22 -25.79
N TRP A 612 17.04 50.49 -25.59
CA TRP A 612 16.48 49.58 -26.59
C TRP A 612 15.43 50.29 -27.46
N SER A 613 15.18 49.81 -28.68
CA SER A 613 14.13 50.38 -29.51
C SER A 613 12.73 50.15 -28.90
N ASP A 614 11.77 51.02 -29.23
CA ASP A 614 10.40 50.91 -28.70
C ASP A 614 9.74 49.58 -29.08
N SER A 615 10.00 49.09 -30.32
CA SER A 615 9.52 47.79 -30.77
C SER A 615 10.08 46.63 -29.95
N GLN A 616 11.38 46.65 -29.62
CA GLN A 616 12.00 45.64 -28.76
C GLN A 616 11.41 45.67 -27.35
N ILE A 617 11.28 46.85 -26.74
CA ILE A 617 10.69 46.97 -25.40
C ILE A 617 9.24 46.51 -25.42
N GLN A 618 8.43 46.92 -26.39
CA GLN A 618 7.04 46.48 -26.48
C GLN A 618 6.93 44.96 -26.59
N LYS A 619 7.75 44.32 -27.44
CA LYS A 619 7.75 42.87 -27.63
C LYS A 619 8.19 42.11 -26.37
N HIS A 620 9.35 42.48 -25.81
CA HIS A 620 9.93 41.75 -24.70
C HIS A 620 9.26 42.06 -23.35
N LEU A 621 8.83 43.31 -23.13
CA LEU A 621 8.03 43.66 -21.96
C LEU A 621 6.65 42.98 -22.04
N GLY A 622 6.05 42.85 -23.22
CA GLY A 622 4.85 42.04 -23.43
C GLY A 622 5.07 40.59 -22.98
N ARG A 623 6.14 39.96 -23.44
CA ARG A 623 6.51 38.59 -23.00
C ARG A 623 6.74 38.49 -21.49
N LEU A 624 7.38 39.48 -20.87
CA LEU A 624 7.59 39.52 -19.43
C LEU A 624 6.28 39.71 -18.65
N VAL A 625 5.29 40.39 -19.23
CA VAL A 625 3.93 40.47 -18.68
C VAL A 625 3.22 39.12 -18.84
N ASP A 626 3.28 38.50 -20.01
CA ASP A 626 2.68 37.18 -20.28
C ASP A 626 3.24 36.11 -19.33
N LEU A 627 4.53 36.21 -19.01
CA LEU A 627 5.26 35.32 -18.10
C LEU A 627 5.30 35.82 -16.65
N GLU A 628 4.63 36.94 -16.35
CA GLU A 628 4.36 37.45 -14.99
C GLU A 628 5.58 37.95 -14.21
N TYR A 629 6.68 38.21 -14.90
CA TYR A 629 7.80 38.93 -14.32
C TYR A 629 7.48 40.42 -14.13
N VAL A 630 6.49 40.93 -14.87
CA VAL A 630 6.04 42.33 -14.85
C VAL A 630 4.52 42.39 -14.75
N LEU A 631 3.99 43.21 -13.83
CA LEU A 631 2.55 43.44 -13.65
C LEU A 631 2.11 44.75 -14.33
N VAL A 632 0.95 44.75 -14.99
CA VAL A 632 0.35 45.96 -15.58
C VAL A 632 -0.71 46.52 -14.62
N HIS A 633 -0.49 47.74 -14.13
CA HIS A 633 -1.46 48.44 -13.25
C HIS A 633 -2.51 49.22 -14.02
N ARG A 634 -2.11 49.85 -15.13
CA ARG A 634 -2.96 50.68 -15.98
C ARG A 634 -2.56 50.50 -17.43
N GLY A 635 -3.54 50.44 -18.32
CA GLY A 635 -3.34 50.27 -19.77
C GLY A 635 -4.63 49.90 -20.49
N ARG A 636 -5.24 50.88 -21.17
CA ARG A 636 -6.33 50.71 -22.16
C ARG A 636 -6.09 51.67 -23.32
N ASN A 637 -6.81 51.52 -24.44
CA ASN A 637 -6.72 52.44 -25.57
C ASN A 637 -6.82 53.91 -25.09
N GLY A 638 -5.78 54.70 -25.39
CA GLY A 638 -5.69 56.12 -24.99
C GLY A 638 -5.04 56.40 -23.62
N GLN A 639 -4.69 55.39 -22.81
CA GLN A 639 -4.01 55.58 -21.52
C GLN A 639 -2.57 55.06 -21.54
N ARG A 640 -1.68 55.75 -20.80
CA ARG A 640 -0.27 55.36 -20.67
C ARG A 640 -0.18 54.06 -19.86
N TYR A 641 0.55 53.08 -20.38
CA TYR A 641 0.81 51.83 -19.68
C TYR A 641 1.77 52.07 -18.50
N VAL A 642 1.38 51.56 -17.33
CA VAL A 642 2.17 51.61 -16.09
C VAL A 642 2.42 50.19 -15.60
N TYR A 643 3.68 49.91 -15.30
CA TYR A 643 4.20 48.58 -14.98
C TYR A 643 4.83 48.57 -13.58
N GLU A 644 4.83 47.39 -12.97
CA GLU A 644 5.56 47.03 -11.76
C GLU A 644 6.42 45.79 -12.04
N LEU A 645 7.64 45.74 -11.51
CA LEU A 645 8.50 44.58 -11.64
C LEU A 645 8.32 43.65 -10.43
N LEU A 646 7.84 42.43 -10.68
CA LEU A 646 7.64 41.41 -9.63
C LEU A 646 8.90 40.58 -9.38
N TYR A 647 9.77 40.48 -10.38
CA TYR A 647 11.03 39.74 -10.31
C TYR A 647 11.99 40.32 -9.28
N GLY A 648 12.50 39.51 -8.34
CA GLY A 648 13.36 39.91 -7.23
C GLY A 648 14.87 39.83 -7.53
N GLY A 649 15.27 39.09 -8.58
CA GLY A 649 16.67 38.92 -8.98
C GLY A 649 17.22 37.51 -8.81
N GLU A 650 16.36 36.57 -8.46
CA GLU A 650 16.65 35.16 -8.24
C GLU A 650 16.84 34.40 -9.57
N GLY A 651 17.43 33.21 -9.58
CA GLY A 651 17.50 32.40 -10.81
C GLY A 651 18.50 32.88 -11.88
N ARG A 652 19.39 33.84 -11.56
CA ARG A 652 20.33 34.43 -12.55
C ARG A 652 21.26 33.40 -13.21
N GLU A 653 21.56 32.29 -12.54
CA GLU A 653 22.43 31.21 -13.03
C GLU A 653 21.65 30.09 -13.76
N GLY A 654 20.33 30.27 -13.98
CA GLY A 654 19.47 29.29 -14.67
C GLY A 654 18.67 28.39 -13.72
N GLN A 655 18.93 28.48 -12.42
CA GLN A 655 18.20 27.74 -11.39
C GLN A 655 16.72 28.17 -11.31
N PRO A 656 15.78 27.24 -11.08
CA PRO A 656 14.37 27.58 -10.89
C PRO A 656 14.17 28.41 -9.61
N PHE A 657 13.17 29.30 -9.64
CA PHE A 657 12.84 30.12 -8.49
C PHE A 657 11.35 30.51 -8.48
N LEU A 658 10.85 30.83 -7.28
CA LEU A 658 9.49 31.34 -7.08
C LEU A 658 9.55 32.77 -6.53
N MET A 659 9.00 33.71 -7.30
CA MET A 659 8.95 35.13 -6.93
C MET A 659 8.05 35.35 -5.71
N GLY A 660 8.29 36.42 -4.95
CA GLY A 660 7.35 36.90 -3.92
C GLY A 660 7.27 36.09 -2.64
N LEU A 661 8.17 35.12 -2.43
CA LEU A 661 8.36 34.47 -1.13
C LEU A 661 9.04 35.41 -0.14
N ILE A 662 8.66 35.33 1.13
CA ILE A 662 9.26 36.15 2.17
C ILE A 662 10.68 35.66 2.49
N ASP A 663 11.61 36.59 2.64
CA ASP A 663 12.93 36.31 3.20
C ASP A 663 12.77 35.94 4.69
N PRO A 664 13.15 34.72 5.12
CA PRO A 664 13.02 34.29 6.51
C PRO A 664 13.72 35.24 7.51
N ALA A 665 14.77 35.95 7.09
CA ALA A 665 15.46 36.92 7.95
C ALA A 665 14.61 38.17 8.27
N LYS A 666 13.54 38.43 7.50
CA LYS A 666 12.60 39.54 7.71
C LYS A 666 11.42 39.17 8.62
N LEU A 667 11.29 37.90 9.01
CA LEU A 667 10.23 37.45 9.90
C LEU A 667 10.41 38.06 11.29
N LYS A 668 9.36 38.71 11.78
CA LYS A 668 9.34 39.23 13.15
C LYS A 668 8.82 38.15 14.08
N THR A 669 9.46 37.96 15.23
CA THR A 669 8.96 37.05 16.26
C THR A 669 7.52 37.46 16.63
N PRO A 670 6.54 36.58 16.44
CA PRO A 670 5.16 36.88 16.80
C PRO A 670 5.09 37.11 18.32
N ALA A 671 4.33 38.13 18.73
CA ALA A 671 4.11 38.37 20.14
C ALA A 671 3.48 37.11 20.76
N ALA A 672 3.95 36.67 21.93
CA ALA A 672 3.38 35.54 22.64
C ALA A 672 1.88 35.79 22.88
N THR A 673 1.02 35.21 22.06
CA THR A 673 -0.43 35.36 22.17
C THR A 673 -0.95 34.48 23.31
N THR A 674 -0.84 34.96 24.55
CA THR A 674 -1.72 34.57 25.66
C THR A 674 -3.06 35.29 25.55
N LYS A 675 -3.75 35.17 24.40
CA LYS A 675 -5.12 35.67 24.26
C LYS A 675 -6.04 34.55 23.83
N THR A 676 -6.79 34.11 24.85
CA THR A 676 -8.06 33.38 24.81
C THR A 676 -8.85 33.72 23.55
N SER A 677 -9.23 32.67 22.82
CA SER A 677 -10.10 32.71 21.65
C SER A 677 -11.40 33.47 21.95
N THR A 678 -11.65 34.57 21.24
CA THR A 678 -13.01 35.11 21.05
C THR A 678 -13.78 34.15 20.13
N PRO A 679 -15.10 33.92 20.33
CA PRO A 679 -15.83 32.90 19.57
C PRO A 679 -15.92 33.27 18.08
N LEU A 680 -15.89 32.24 17.24
CA LEU A 680 -16.17 32.28 15.81
C LEU A 680 -17.47 33.07 15.52
N VAL A 681 -17.36 34.13 14.73
CA VAL A 681 -18.52 34.76 14.08
C VAL A 681 -18.88 33.94 12.85
N GLU A 682 -20.18 33.67 12.73
CA GLU A 682 -20.84 32.87 11.70
C GLU A 682 -20.56 33.35 10.26
N THR A 683 -20.33 32.36 9.39
CA THR A 683 -20.64 32.27 7.95
C THR A 683 -20.71 33.55 7.11
N SER A 684 -19.83 33.63 6.11
CA SER A 684 -20.22 34.05 4.76
C SER A 684 -19.27 33.46 3.71
N THR A 685 -19.78 32.51 2.93
CA THR A 685 -19.20 31.98 1.69
C THR A 685 -18.98 33.08 0.65
N PRO A 686 -18.03 32.84 -0.27
CA PRO A 686 -18.35 32.97 -1.69
C PRO A 686 -18.20 31.64 -2.44
#